data_AF-I4GWB0-F1
#
_entry.id   AF-I4GWB0-F1
#
_cell.length_a   1.000
_cell.length_b   1.000
_cell.length_c   1.000
_cell.angle_alpha   90.00
_cell.angle_beta   90.00
_cell.angle_gamma   90.00
#
_symmetry.space_group_name_H-M   'P 1'
#
loop_
_entity.id
_entity.type
_entity.pdbx_description
1 polymer ?
#
loop_
_entity_poly.entity_id
_entity_poly.type
_entity_poly.pdbx_seq_one_letter_code
_entity_poly.pdbx_strand_id
1 'polypeptide(L)'
;MFKKFPPHTPLILGLGSGVALFTLTSLLLFHPKLLAWLDRNSASLPSQDPNQPSAVVDSASLPQTERDVKLKDVADANAPSLDRSRARYLLAMDLLRKYEGGPALKQLEGLEKQYPVLAPQILLKQGRAHELTNDREKAQEIWQKLLETYPQSPVVAEAYYSLGKYDPSYHEKLLKEYPRHPRTLALIRQRLQENPDQFPLWLQLAKANPFDPTLNQARDRLVKDYAEQLTPADWAMIGAGYWQSGLYEKAYKAYAKATPSPEQAYRYARGLQIAKKLPEARTAYQKLIKTYPQAPETGLGLLRLAQISPNRDAIAYLDRIVKQFPDRAPEALEAKAKLLESTNAQAASQTWQTLLNKYPKSDEAADYRWLMAQRAAKSGDYAKAWQWAQPIAVNNPDSQIAPKAAFWVGKWAQKLGKNQEAKQAFTYTISRHPHSYYAWRSAVLLGWDVGDFTTVRSYNPTTVKPATRNDPPAGSEAFKELYRIGEDTDAWNLFQAEIVDPWNLTVDEQFNLGVYKLSRNQNLEGINLIWRLRERDTPEEREAWKVLRQNDKYWHALFPFPYYNTILEWSKDRQLNPLLVTALIRQESRFEKEIRSPVGAVGLMQIMPDTGKYIAGNTGNKSYSLTNPEDNIMMGTWYLDYTHGKFAGNSLFAVASYNAGPGAVSKWKQRFDFSDPDEFVENIPFRETKGYIESVFGNYWNYLQIYNPEIQEQMKRITNPS
;
A
#
# COMPACT_ATOMS: atom_id res chain seq x y z
N MET A 1 18.56 -13.81 -16.24
CA MET A 1 19.38 -13.89 -17.48
C MET A 1 18.84 -12.86 -18.44
N PHE A 2 19.58 -11.92 -19.02
CA PHE A 2 21.01 -11.63 -19.07
C PHE A 2 21.16 -10.20 -19.60
N LYS A 3 22.20 -9.48 -19.17
CA LYS A 3 23.09 -8.86 -20.15
C LYS A 3 24.43 -9.58 -20.04
N LYS A 4 24.81 -10.28 -21.11
CA LYS A 4 26.16 -10.77 -21.42
C LYS A 4 26.52 -10.19 -22.79
N PHE A 5 27.72 -9.65 -22.92
CA PHE A 5 28.50 -9.55 -24.17
C PHE A 5 29.99 -9.32 -23.77
N PRO A 6 31.00 -9.65 -24.61
CA PRO A 6 31.24 -10.91 -25.35
C PRO A 6 32.74 -11.36 -25.23
N PRO A 7 33.42 -12.03 -26.20
CA PRO A 7 34.14 -13.30 -25.99
C PRO A 7 35.69 -13.22 -26.05
N HIS A 8 36.40 -14.25 -25.57
CA HIS A 8 37.45 -15.03 -26.26
C HIS A 8 38.18 -16.00 -25.27
N THR A 9 38.47 -17.21 -25.78
CA THR A 9 38.97 -18.53 -25.28
C THR A 9 40.46 -18.61 -24.82
N PRO A 10 41.06 -19.78 -24.43
CA PRO A 10 40.68 -20.87 -23.48
C PRO A 10 41.84 -21.39 -22.52
N LEU A 11 41.49 -22.24 -21.52
CA LEU A 11 42.27 -23.22 -20.68
C LEU A 11 43.53 -22.75 -19.88
N ILE A 12 43.77 -23.11 -18.59
CA ILE A 12 44.15 -24.43 -18.00
C ILE A 12 43.89 -24.47 -16.45
N LEU A 13 43.71 -25.69 -15.91
CA LEU A 13 43.52 -26.20 -14.53
C LEU A 13 44.22 -25.51 -13.32
N GLY A 14 43.59 -25.64 -12.13
CA GLY A 14 44.25 -25.62 -10.81
C GLY A 14 43.31 -25.50 -9.60
N LEU A 15 43.36 -26.46 -8.66
CA LEU A 15 42.59 -26.57 -7.41
C LEU A 15 42.92 -25.48 -6.36
N GLY A 16 41.98 -25.14 -5.47
CA GLY A 16 42.30 -24.46 -4.21
C GLY A 16 41.15 -23.70 -3.53
N SER A 17 40.75 -24.17 -2.36
CA SER A 17 39.83 -23.59 -1.37
C SER A 17 40.24 -22.19 -0.86
N GLY A 18 39.28 -21.28 -0.65
CA GLY A 18 39.55 -20.02 0.06
C GLY A 18 38.37 -19.04 0.09
N VAL A 19 37.93 -18.69 1.30
CA VAL A 19 36.96 -17.65 1.65
C VAL A 19 37.38 -16.28 1.10
N ALA A 20 36.47 -15.53 0.46
CA ALA A 20 36.72 -14.12 0.11
C ALA A 20 35.43 -13.28 0.12
N LEU A 21 35.48 -12.16 0.86
CA LEU A 21 34.55 -11.04 0.89
C LEU A 21 34.26 -10.52 -0.53
N PHE A 22 32.98 -10.30 -0.84
CA PHE A 22 32.58 -9.52 -2.01
C PHE A 22 32.39 -8.05 -1.63
N THR A 23 33.29 -7.19 -2.11
CA THR A 23 33.07 -5.76 -2.22
C THR A 23 32.31 -5.47 -3.52
N LEU A 24 31.10 -4.93 -3.40
CA LEU A 24 30.30 -4.45 -4.53
C LEU A 24 30.50 -2.94 -4.65
N THR A 25 31.23 -2.52 -5.69
CA THR A 25 31.36 -1.12 -6.10
C THR A 25 30.22 -0.76 -7.05
N SER A 26 29.16 -0.17 -6.52
CA SER A 26 28.24 0.69 -7.27
C SER A 26 28.48 2.14 -6.83
N LEU A 27 29.01 2.96 -7.74
CA LEU A 27 29.19 4.39 -7.57
C LEU A 27 27.82 5.09 -7.57
N LEU A 28 27.15 5.05 -6.41
CA LEU A 28 26.20 6.05 -5.99
C LEU A 28 26.99 7.04 -5.12
N LEU A 29 26.90 8.34 -5.43
CA LEU A 29 27.47 9.39 -4.59
C LEU A 29 26.66 9.46 -3.30
N PHE A 30 26.97 8.58 -2.35
CA PHE A 30 26.42 8.62 -1.00
C PHE A 30 27.02 9.80 -0.24
N HIS A 31 26.19 10.48 0.55
CA HIS A 31 26.68 11.55 1.41
C HIS A 31 27.49 10.91 2.57
N PRO A 32 28.76 11.31 2.82
CA PRO A 32 29.63 10.65 3.80
C PRO A 32 29.09 10.68 5.24
N LYS A 33 28.19 11.63 5.50
CA LYS A 33 27.57 11.92 6.79
C LYS A 33 26.62 10.81 7.30
N LEU A 34 25.87 10.18 6.40
CA LEU A 34 24.84 9.20 6.74
C LEU A 34 25.41 7.78 6.95
N LEU A 35 26.37 7.37 6.12
CA LEU A 35 27.04 6.07 6.22
C LEU A 35 27.80 5.93 7.55
N ALA A 36 28.43 7.02 8.02
CA ALA A 36 29.12 7.06 9.31
C ALA A 36 28.17 6.94 10.51
N TRP A 37 26.87 7.27 10.35
CA TRP A 37 25.85 7.09 11.38
C TRP A 37 25.25 5.68 11.37
N LEU A 38 25.04 5.07 10.19
CA LEU A 38 24.58 3.69 10.07
C LEU A 38 25.60 2.68 10.65
N ASP A 39 26.90 2.87 10.43
CA ASP A 39 27.95 1.95 10.91
C ASP A 39 28.30 2.11 12.40
N ARG A 40 28.13 3.31 12.99
CA ARG A 40 28.57 3.59 14.37
C ARG A 40 27.56 3.27 15.47
N ASN A 41 26.31 2.92 15.12
CA ASN A 41 25.30 2.52 16.11
C ASN A 41 25.25 1.02 16.38
N SER A 42 26.33 0.29 16.07
CA SER A 42 26.59 -1.06 16.58
C SER A 42 27.16 -1.07 18.02
N ALA A 43 27.18 0.08 18.70
CA ALA A 43 27.55 0.15 20.11
C ALA A 43 26.49 -0.61 20.95
N SER A 44 26.92 -1.71 21.55
CA SER A 44 26.14 -2.55 22.46
C SER A 44 25.56 -1.71 23.61
N LEU A 45 24.27 -1.43 23.50
CA LEU A 45 23.38 -0.91 24.54
C LEU A 45 23.32 -1.90 25.72
N PRO A 46 22.87 -1.49 26.92
CA PRO A 46 22.28 -2.45 27.85
C PRO A 46 21.14 -3.13 27.09
N SER A 47 21.33 -4.39 26.72
CA SER A 47 20.33 -5.20 26.05
C SER A 47 19.11 -5.28 26.95
N GLN A 48 18.07 -4.53 26.64
CA GLN A 48 16.75 -4.82 27.17
C GLN A 48 15.95 -5.39 26.02
N ASP A 49 15.65 -6.68 26.19
CA ASP A 49 14.78 -7.46 25.33
C ASP A 49 13.56 -6.60 24.95
N PRO A 50 13.33 -6.30 23.66
CA PRO A 50 12.13 -5.58 23.23
C PRO A 50 10.83 -6.30 23.63
N ASN A 51 10.91 -7.55 24.13
CA ASN A 51 9.80 -8.29 24.72
C ASN A 51 9.62 -8.08 26.24
N GLN A 52 10.43 -7.26 26.92
CA GLN A 52 10.14 -6.92 28.32
C GLN A 52 8.87 -6.06 28.41
N PRO A 53 7.90 -6.41 29.28
CA PRO A 53 6.71 -5.61 29.50
C PRO A 53 7.06 -4.18 29.89
N SER A 54 6.40 -3.21 29.26
CA SER A 54 6.59 -1.78 29.54
C SER A 54 5.24 -1.12 29.76
N ALA A 55 5.01 -0.67 30.99
CA ALA A 55 3.76 0.01 31.35
C ALA A 55 3.58 1.31 30.56
N VAL A 56 4.68 1.95 30.15
CA VAL A 56 4.65 3.17 29.33
C VAL A 56 4.29 2.86 27.89
N VAL A 57 4.90 1.84 27.27
CA VAL A 57 4.56 1.44 25.89
C VAL A 57 3.11 0.97 25.79
N ASP A 58 2.63 0.20 26.77
CA ASP A 58 1.24 -0.26 26.81
C ASP A 58 0.25 0.92 26.91
N SER A 59 0.68 2.02 27.54
CA SER A 59 -0.12 3.24 27.68
C SER A 59 -0.13 4.13 26.43
N ALA A 60 0.70 3.87 25.42
CA ALA A 60 0.80 4.71 24.22
C ALA A 60 -0.52 4.80 23.42
N SER A 61 -1.42 3.83 23.61
CA SER A 61 -2.75 3.78 22.99
C SER A 61 -3.87 4.44 23.79
N LEU A 62 -3.61 4.86 25.04
CA LEU A 62 -4.61 5.44 25.93
C LEU A 62 -4.86 6.94 25.63
N PRO A 63 -6.06 7.47 25.98
CA PRO A 63 -6.29 8.91 25.99
C PRO A 63 -5.26 9.63 26.86
N GLN A 64 -4.85 10.84 26.44
CA GLN A 64 -3.80 11.59 27.11
C GLN A 64 -4.05 11.77 28.62
N THR A 65 -5.28 12.06 29.04
CA THR A 65 -5.62 12.26 30.46
C THR A 65 -5.41 11.00 31.31
N GLU A 66 -5.72 9.82 30.78
CA GLU A 66 -5.49 8.54 31.46
C GLU A 66 -4.01 8.17 31.45
N ARG A 67 -3.33 8.46 30.34
CA ARG A 67 -1.90 8.24 30.19
C ARG A 67 -1.11 9.10 31.17
N ASP A 68 -1.39 10.39 31.27
CA ASP A 68 -0.68 11.35 32.13
C ASP A 68 -0.64 10.93 33.60
N VAL A 69 -1.72 10.34 34.12
CA VAL A 69 -1.77 9.82 35.50
C VAL A 69 -0.76 8.68 35.67
N LYS A 70 -0.80 7.69 34.78
CA LYS A 70 0.13 6.55 34.81
C LYS A 70 1.58 6.99 34.61
N LEU A 71 1.84 7.96 33.74
CA LEU A 71 3.18 8.45 33.48
C LEU A 71 3.79 9.15 34.69
N LYS A 72 3.01 9.92 35.46
CA LYS A 72 3.51 10.60 36.66
C LYS A 72 4.01 9.61 37.70
N ASP A 73 3.22 8.58 38.01
CA ASP A 73 3.61 7.55 38.97
C ASP A 73 4.91 6.84 38.56
N VAL A 74 5.10 6.57 37.27
CA VAL A 74 6.31 5.94 36.73
C VAL A 74 7.51 6.91 36.71
N ALA A 75 7.29 8.20 36.41
CA ALA A 75 8.35 9.22 36.36
C ALA A 75 8.91 9.55 37.76
N ASP A 76 8.05 9.52 38.78
CA ASP A 76 8.40 9.83 40.17
C ASP A 76 9.05 8.66 40.91
N ALA A 77 9.18 7.49 40.27
CA ALA A 77 9.85 6.33 40.84
C ALA A 77 11.32 6.65 41.22
N ASN A 78 11.75 6.18 42.40
CA ASN A 78 13.11 6.45 42.93
C ASN A 78 14.22 5.75 42.13
N ALA A 79 13.96 4.57 41.58
CA ALA A 79 14.95 3.79 40.85
C ALA A 79 15.00 4.21 39.36
N PRO A 80 16.19 4.50 38.79
CA PRO A 80 16.33 4.71 37.36
C PRO A 80 15.89 3.47 36.57
N SER A 81 15.05 3.67 35.56
CA SER A 81 14.62 2.61 34.63
C SER A 81 14.32 3.21 33.25
N LEU A 82 14.27 2.36 32.22
CA LEU A 82 13.89 2.81 30.87
C LEU A 82 12.46 3.37 30.86
N ASP A 83 11.52 2.72 31.55
CA ASP A 83 10.15 3.20 31.67
C ASP A 83 10.07 4.55 32.40
N ARG A 84 10.89 4.78 33.43
CA ARG A 84 11.02 6.10 34.06
C ARG A 84 11.51 7.14 33.06
N SER A 85 12.53 6.82 32.25
CA SER A 85 13.04 7.72 31.21
C SER A 85 11.99 8.02 30.13
N ARG A 86 11.25 7.01 29.67
CA ARG A 86 10.13 7.15 28.73
C ARG A 86 9.03 8.05 29.29
N ALA A 87 8.64 7.82 30.54
CA ALA A 87 7.59 8.60 31.20
C ALA A 87 7.98 10.07 31.36
N ARG A 88 9.21 10.35 31.82
CA ARG A 88 9.75 11.71 31.90
C ARG A 88 9.76 12.39 30.53
N TYR A 89 10.20 11.70 29.48
CA TYR A 89 10.21 12.25 28.12
C TYR A 89 8.79 12.61 27.64
N LEU A 90 7.83 11.69 27.78
CA LEU A 90 6.44 11.91 27.36
C LEU A 90 5.78 13.06 28.12
N LEU A 91 5.95 13.12 29.45
CA LEU A 91 5.46 14.23 30.26
C LEU A 91 6.06 15.56 29.82
N ALA A 92 7.37 15.60 29.51
CA ALA A 92 8.00 16.79 28.97
C ALA A 92 7.37 17.20 27.62
N MET A 93 7.06 16.24 26.73
CA MET A 93 6.44 16.55 25.44
C MET A 93 5.05 17.15 25.62
N ASP A 94 4.25 16.59 26.53
CA ASP A 94 2.92 17.10 26.86
C ASP A 94 2.96 18.50 27.47
N LEU A 95 3.94 18.80 28.32
CA LEU A 95 4.18 20.15 28.86
C LEU A 95 4.63 21.14 27.78
N LEU A 96 5.53 20.74 26.87
CA LEU A 96 5.97 21.58 25.76
C LEU A 96 4.83 21.92 24.79
N ARG A 97 3.90 21.00 24.54
CA ARG A 97 2.67 21.26 23.74
C ARG A 97 1.76 22.30 24.42
N LYS A 98 1.79 22.39 25.74
CA LYS A 98 1.09 23.40 26.56
C LYS A 98 1.89 24.69 26.76
N TYR A 99 3.05 24.81 26.12
CA TYR A 99 3.98 25.94 26.26
C TYR A 99 4.57 26.11 27.68
N GLU A 100 4.58 25.04 28.49
CA GLU A 100 5.07 25.04 29.87
C GLU A 100 6.56 24.67 29.95
N GLY A 101 7.44 25.60 29.56
CA GLY A 101 8.89 25.36 29.45
C GLY A 101 9.58 24.97 30.77
N GLY A 102 9.29 25.69 31.87
CA GLY A 102 9.92 25.43 33.17
C GLY A 102 9.63 24.03 33.73
N PRO A 103 8.35 23.61 33.82
CA PRO A 103 8.00 22.24 34.17
C PRO A 103 8.61 21.19 33.23
N ALA A 104 8.64 21.45 31.92
CA ALA A 104 9.26 20.55 30.95
C ALA A 104 10.76 20.36 31.21
N LEU A 105 11.49 21.43 31.58
CA LEU A 105 12.92 21.35 31.91
C LEU A 105 13.19 20.41 33.09
N LYS A 106 12.36 20.42 34.13
CA LYS A 106 12.48 19.48 35.27
C LYS A 106 12.38 18.02 34.82
N GLN A 107 11.49 17.75 33.87
CA GLN A 107 11.34 16.41 33.31
C GLN A 107 12.51 16.01 32.39
N LEU A 108 13.10 16.97 31.67
CA LEU A 108 14.20 16.73 30.73
C LEU A 108 15.60 16.76 31.38
N GLU A 109 15.72 17.18 32.63
CA GLU A 109 17.02 17.35 33.30
C GLU A 109 17.82 16.02 33.37
N GLY A 110 19.02 16.03 32.79
CA GLY A 110 19.94 14.88 32.71
C GLY A 110 19.42 13.69 31.89
N LEU A 111 18.27 13.83 31.24
CA LEU A 111 17.60 12.74 30.55
C LEU A 111 18.37 12.31 29.31
N GLU A 112 19.14 13.19 28.65
CA GLU A 112 19.96 12.85 27.49
C GLU A 112 21.05 11.81 27.79
N LYS A 113 21.48 11.74 29.06
CA LYS A 113 22.45 10.72 29.54
C LYS A 113 21.76 9.43 29.97
N GLN A 114 20.57 9.55 30.57
CA GLN A 114 19.78 8.42 31.07
C GLN A 114 18.99 7.71 29.95
N TYR A 115 18.79 8.39 28.82
CA TYR A 115 18.01 7.91 27.69
C TYR A 115 18.75 8.17 26.36
N PRO A 116 19.92 7.53 26.16
CA PRO A 116 20.86 7.88 25.09
C PRO A 116 20.29 7.69 23.68
N VAL A 117 19.36 6.75 23.49
CA VAL A 117 18.71 6.51 22.19
C VAL A 117 17.93 7.74 21.69
N LEU A 118 17.40 8.58 22.59
CA LEU A 118 16.71 9.83 22.27
C LEU A 118 17.53 11.08 22.63
N ALA A 119 18.83 10.96 22.89
CA ALA A 119 19.64 12.10 23.34
C ALA A 119 19.59 13.32 22.38
N PRO A 120 19.70 13.17 21.04
CA PRO A 120 19.58 14.30 20.12
C PRO A 120 18.21 15.02 20.23
N GLN A 121 17.13 14.24 20.36
CA GLN A 121 15.77 14.73 20.50
C GLN A 121 15.60 15.45 21.84
N ILE A 122 16.12 14.88 22.93
CA ILE A 122 16.07 15.49 24.26
C ILE A 122 16.77 16.85 24.26
N LEU A 123 17.98 16.96 23.68
CA LEU A 123 18.67 18.24 23.55
C LEU A 123 17.84 19.26 22.75
N LEU A 124 17.26 18.85 21.62
CA LEU A 124 16.39 19.72 20.82
C LEU A 124 15.23 20.27 21.67
N LYS A 125 14.60 19.41 22.47
CA LYS A 125 13.46 19.74 23.32
C LYS A 125 13.86 20.58 24.55
N GLN A 126 15.03 20.34 25.13
CA GLN A 126 15.61 21.19 26.19
C GLN A 126 15.82 22.62 25.68
N GLY A 127 16.40 22.79 24.49
CA GLY A 127 16.56 24.12 23.88
C GLY A 127 15.21 24.82 23.66
N ARG A 128 14.19 24.08 23.18
CA ARG A 128 12.81 24.62 23.06
C ARG A 128 12.21 24.99 24.42
N ALA A 129 12.47 24.21 25.46
CA ALA A 129 11.97 24.49 26.80
C ALA A 129 12.59 25.79 27.38
N HIS A 130 13.90 26.01 27.19
CA HIS A 130 14.57 27.27 27.54
C HIS A 130 14.05 28.46 26.71
N GLU A 131 13.78 28.27 25.42
CA GLU A 131 13.16 29.31 24.59
C GLU A 131 11.80 29.73 25.16
N LEU A 132 11.00 28.78 25.65
CA LEU A 132 9.69 29.05 26.28
C LEU A 132 9.80 29.74 27.65
N THR A 133 10.92 29.58 28.37
CA THR A 133 11.20 30.35 29.59
C THR A 133 11.86 31.70 29.29
N ASN A 134 11.95 32.10 28.02
CA ASN A 134 12.63 33.31 27.53
C ASN A 134 14.14 33.35 27.82
N ASP A 135 14.76 32.19 28.09
CA ASP A 135 16.21 32.02 28.25
C ASP A 135 16.85 31.69 26.89
N ARG A 136 16.99 32.74 26.07
CA ARG A 136 17.40 32.63 24.66
C ARG A 136 18.87 32.24 24.50
N GLU A 137 19.74 32.66 25.42
CA GLU A 137 21.15 32.31 25.39
C GLU A 137 21.33 30.83 25.65
N LYS A 138 20.66 30.29 26.69
CA LYS A 138 20.73 28.86 26.99
C LYS A 138 20.09 27.99 25.92
N ALA A 139 18.99 28.44 25.32
CA ALA A 139 18.38 27.75 24.19
C ALA A 139 19.37 27.58 23.02
N GLN A 140 20.07 28.66 22.66
CA GLN A 140 21.07 28.65 21.59
C GLN A 140 22.28 27.75 21.94
N GLU A 141 22.80 27.84 23.17
CA GLU A 141 23.90 27.00 23.65
C GLU A 141 23.56 25.51 23.53
N ILE A 142 22.35 25.12 23.93
CA ILE A 142 21.91 23.72 23.87
C ILE A 142 21.78 23.24 22.43
N TRP A 143 21.20 24.05 21.54
CA TRP A 143 21.12 23.68 20.13
C TRP A 143 22.49 23.62 19.46
N GLN A 144 23.42 24.52 19.79
CA GLN A 144 24.80 24.45 19.32
C GLN A 144 25.52 23.19 19.82
N LYS A 145 25.34 22.82 21.09
CA LYS A 145 25.83 21.55 21.64
C LYS A 145 25.28 20.34 20.88
N LEU A 146 24.01 20.37 20.48
CA LEU A 146 23.42 19.33 19.62
C LEU A 146 24.14 19.23 18.26
N LEU A 147 24.43 20.37 17.62
CA LEU A 147 25.20 20.41 16.37
C LEU A 147 26.59 19.80 16.53
N GLU A 148 27.28 20.10 17.63
CA GLU A 148 28.66 19.66 17.90
C GLU A 148 28.74 18.19 18.31
N THR A 149 27.80 17.74 19.16
CA THR A 149 27.83 16.40 19.75
C THR A 149 27.26 15.35 18.79
N TYR A 150 26.23 15.71 18.01
CA TYR A 150 25.53 14.80 17.10
C TYR A 150 25.43 15.33 15.67
N PRO A 151 26.55 15.71 15.01
CA PRO A 151 26.54 16.38 13.70
C PRO A 151 25.94 15.52 12.57
N GLN A 152 25.81 14.21 12.77
CA GLN A 152 25.23 13.28 11.81
C GLN A 152 23.75 12.97 12.07
N SER A 153 23.20 13.42 13.20
CA SER A 153 21.80 13.19 13.51
C SER A 153 20.91 14.01 12.57
N PRO A 154 19.86 13.42 11.96
CA PRO A 154 18.91 14.20 11.16
C PRO A 154 18.19 15.29 11.98
N VAL A 155 18.13 15.15 13.31
CA VAL A 155 17.58 16.14 14.26
C VAL A 155 18.30 17.49 14.18
N VAL A 156 19.55 17.52 13.71
CA VAL A 156 20.32 18.76 13.48
C VAL A 156 19.60 19.75 12.58
N ALA A 157 18.81 19.27 11.60
CA ALA A 157 18.03 20.16 10.73
C ALA A 157 17.02 21.00 11.51
N GLU A 158 16.39 20.45 12.54
CA GLU A 158 15.49 21.19 13.44
C GLU A 158 16.23 22.22 14.31
N ALA A 159 17.45 21.90 14.72
CA ALA A 159 18.32 22.81 15.45
C ALA A 159 18.76 24.00 14.57
N TYR A 160 19.18 23.74 13.32
CA TYR A 160 19.48 24.80 12.35
C TYR A 160 18.29 25.73 12.10
N TYR A 161 17.07 25.18 11.98
CA TYR A 161 15.89 26.01 11.83
C TYR A 161 15.65 26.92 13.04
N SER A 162 15.82 26.37 14.24
CA SER A 162 15.60 27.08 15.50
C SER A 162 16.65 28.17 15.74
N LEU A 163 17.93 27.87 15.52
CA LEU A 163 19.04 28.83 15.57
C LEU A 163 18.90 29.91 14.50
N GLY A 164 18.34 29.58 13.34
CA GLY A 164 18.14 30.52 12.25
C GLY A 164 17.18 31.68 12.54
N LYS A 165 16.37 31.58 13.61
CA LYS A 165 15.59 32.71 14.12
C LYS A 165 16.47 33.83 14.72
N TYR A 166 17.68 33.48 15.14
CA TYR A 166 18.65 34.36 15.80
C TYR A 166 19.79 34.73 14.85
N ASP A 167 20.27 33.78 14.05
CA ASP A 167 21.27 33.99 13.00
C ASP A 167 20.81 33.33 11.68
N PRO A 168 20.35 34.12 10.69
CA PRO A 168 19.89 33.61 9.40
C PRO A 168 20.88 32.71 8.64
N SER A 169 22.18 32.75 8.97
CA SER A 169 23.18 31.85 8.35
C SER A 169 22.85 30.37 8.56
N TYR A 170 22.18 30.02 9.65
CA TYR A 170 21.74 28.64 9.91
C TYR A 170 20.57 28.20 9.02
N HIS A 171 19.70 29.12 8.59
CA HIS A 171 18.67 28.80 7.58
C HIS A 171 19.30 28.48 6.23
N GLU A 172 20.37 29.18 5.84
CA GLU A 172 21.11 28.87 4.62
C GLU A 172 21.82 27.51 4.70
N LYS A 173 22.40 27.18 5.87
CA LYS A 173 22.95 25.83 6.13
C LYS A 173 21.87 24.75 6.03
N LEU A 174 20.68 25.00 6.59
CA LEU A 174 19.55 24.08 6.52
C LEU A 174 19.13 23.80 5.07
N LEU A 175 18.96 24.86 4.26
CA LEU A 175 18.59 24.75 2.85
C LEU A 175 19.61 23.95 2.03
N LYS A 176 20.90 24.13 2.33
CA LYS A 176 22.02 23.50 1.62
C LYS A 176 22.29 22.07 2.05
N GLU A 177 22.38 21.81 3.35
CA GLU A 177 22.79 20.51 3.91
C GLU A 177 21.64 19.52 4.03
N TYR A 178 20.40 20.00 4.20
CA TYR A 178 19.22 19.17 4.37
C TYR A 178 18.09 19.56 3.40
N PRO A 179 18.34 19.56 2.07
CA PRO A 179 17.45 20.15 1.07
C PRO A 179 16.06 19.50 0.98
N ARG A 180 15.91 18.27 1.48
CA ARG A 180 14.69 17.46 1.45
C ARG A 180 14.02 17.30 2.82
N HIS A 181 14.64 17.80 3.89
CA HIS A 181 14.11 17.63 5.25
C HIS A 181 12.75 18.35 5.39
N PRO A 182 11.75 17.77 6.10
CA PRO A 182 10.43 18.38 6.25
C PRO A 182 10.47 19.84 6.71
N ARG A 183 11.35 20.15 7.66
CA ARG A 183 11.59 21.53 8.13
C ARG A 183 12.09 22.47 7.05
N THR A 184 13.00 22.01 6.19
CA THR A 184 13.50 22.78 5.05
C THR A 184 12.37 23.10 4.08
N LEU A 185 11.50 22.13 3.80
CA LEU A 185 10.33 22.36 2.93
C LEU A 185 9.34 23.34 3.55
N ALA A 186 9.15 23.31 4.86
CA ALA A 186 8.34 24.29 5.57
C ALA A 186 8.94 25.71 5.47
N LEU A 187 10.26 25.85 5.67
CA LEU A 187 10.96 27.12 5.51
C LEU A 187 10.88 27.65 4.07
N ILE A 188 11.03 26.79 3.06
CA ILE A 188 10.88 27.14 1.65
C ILE A 188 9.47 27.69 1.38
N ARG A 189 8.42 27.00 1.85
CA ARG A 189 7.04 27.46 1.69
C ARG A 189 6.81 28.82 2.34
N GLN A 190 7.36 29.04 3.54
CA GLN A 190 7.28 30.33 4.22
C GLN A 190 7.94 31.44 3.38
N ARG A 191 9.19 31.25 2.93
CA ARG A 191 9.89 32.24 2.10
C ARG A 191 9.18 32.53 0.77
N LEU A 192 8.55 31.51 0.17
CA LEU A 192 7.76 31.65 -1.06
C LEU A 192 6.42 32.37 -0.83
N GLN A 193 5.84 32.28 0.37
CA GLN A 193 4.66 33.08 0.74
C GLN A 193 5.03 34.56 0.89
N GLU A 194 6.20 34.84 1.45
CA GLU A 194 6.72 36.21 1.62
C GLU A 194 7.19 36.83 0.29
N ASN A 195 7.92 36.06 -0.53
CA ASN A 195 8.36 36.46 -1.86
C ASN A 195 8.27 35.28 -2.84
N PRO A 196 7.24 35.23 -3.71
CA PRO A 196 7.03 34.11 -4.63
C PRO A 196 7.99 34.09 -5.82
N ASP A 197 8.77 35.16 -6.07
CA ASP A 197 9.61 35.28 -7.26
C ASP A 197 11.01 34.67 -7.05
N GLN A 198 11.05 33.45 -6.54
CA GLN A 198 12.27 32.72 -6.19
C GLN A 198 12.36 31.37 -6.91
N PHE A 199 12.85 31.38 -8.15
CA PHE A 199 13.01 30.17 -8.98
C PHE A 199 13.75 29.02 -8.25
N PRO A 200 14.90 29.24 -7.58
CA PRO A 200 15.63 28.15 -6.93
C PRO A 200 14.79 27.43 -5.85
N LEU A 201 13.97 28.17 -5.11
CA LEU A 201 13.13 27.62 -4.05
C LEU A 201 11.95 26.82 -4.62
N TRP A 202 11.29 27.30 -5.67
CA TRP A 202 10.26 26.53 -6.37
C TRP A 202 10.81 25.24 -6.95
N LEU A 203 11.99 25.30 -7.57
CA LEU A 203 12.65 24.14 -8.15
C LEU A 203 13.03 23.11 -7.08
N GLN A 204 13.61 23.57 -5.97
CA GLN A 204 13.95 22.71 -4.84
C GLN A 204 12.70 22.05 -4.24
N LEU A 205 11.62 22.82 -4.05
CA LEU A 205 10.36 22.30 -3.55
C LEU A 205 9.79 21.22 -4.47
N ALA A 206 9.77 21.43 -5.79
CA ALA A 206 9.29 20.44 -6.76
C ALA A 206 10.14 19.16 -6.80
N LYS A 207 11.46 19.28 -6.58
CA LYS A 207 12.43 18.17 -6.51
C LYS A 207 12.40 17.39 -5.19
N ALA A 208 11.78 17.94 -4.14
CA ALA A 208 11.80 17.32 -2.81
C ALA A 208 11.09 15.97 -2.80
N ASN A 209 9.92 15.88 -3.44
CA ASN A 209 9.19 14.63 -3.61
C ASN A 209 8.39 14.63 -4.94
N PRO A 210 8.86 13.96 -6.00
CA PRO A 210 8.18 13.95 -7.31
C PRO A 210 6.79 13.30 -7.26
N PHE A 211 6.55 12.40 -6.31
CA PHE A 211 5.31 11.62 -6.21
C PHE A 211 4.26 12.27 -5.32
N ASP A 212 4.62 13.32 -4.59
CA ASP A 212 3.69 14.10 -3.78
C ASP A 212 2.80 14.97 -4.70
N PRO A 213 1.49 14.69 -4.79
CA PRO A 213 0.58 15.48 -5.61
C PRO A 213 0.41 16.92 -5.10
N THR A 214 0.66 17.18 -3.81
CA THR A 214 0.59 18.53 -3.23
C THR A 214 1.65 19.46 -3.82
N LEU A 215 2.72 18.91 -4.38
CA LEU A 215 3.78 19.66 -5.05
C LEU A 215 3.46 20.00 -6.51
N ASN A 216 2.30 19.59 -7.04
CA ASN A 216 1.89 19.96 -8.39
C ASN A 216 1.70 21.47 -8.55
N GLN A 217 1.37 22.20 -7.50
CA GLN A 217 1.33 23.66 -7.54
C GLN A 217 2.70 24.26 -7.86
N ALA A 218 3.77 23.72 -7.25
CA ALA A 218 5.14 24.15 -7.54
C ALA A 218 5.52 23.82 -8.99
N ARG A 219 5.16 22.63 -9.48
CA ARG A 219 5.37 22.22 -10.88
C ARG A 219 4.63 23.13 -11.85
N ASP A 220 3.37 23.47 -11.55
CA ASP A 220 2.56 24.34 -12.39
C ASP A 220 3.15 25.76 -12.48
N ARG A 221 3.61 26.32 -11.35
CA ARG A 221 4.34 27.60 -11.31
C ARG A 221 5.62 27.54 -12.16
N LEU A 222 6.45 26.51 -11.98
CA LEU A 222 7.69 26.33 -12.76
C LEU A 222 7.43 26.29 -14.27
N VAL A 223 6.42 25.52 -14.68
CA VAL A 223 6.04 25.40 -16.11
C VAL A 223 5.50 26.70 -16.67
N LYS A 224 4.75 27.47 -15.88
CA LYS A 224 4.09 28.70 -16.33
C LYS A 224 5.06 29.89 -16.38
N ASP A 225 5.80 30.11 -15.30
CA ASP A 225 6.50 31.37 -15.06
C ASP A 225 8.02 31.26 -15.23
N TYR A 226 8.57 30.04 -15.22
CA TYR A 226 10.02 29.79 -15.29
C TYR A 226 10.43 28.84 -16.42
N ALA A 227 9.57 28.67 -17.44
CA ALA A 227 9.76 27.68 -18.51
C ALA A 227 11.12 27.76 -19.21
N GLU A 228 11.64 28.98 -19.41
CA GLU A 228 12.91 29.27 -20.08
C GLU A 228 14.14 28.96 -19.22
N GLN A 229 13.98 28.89 -17.90
CA GLN A 229 15.05 28.57 -16.94
C GLN A 229 15.16 27.06 -16.65
N LEU A 230 14.16 26.27 -17.06
CA LEU A 230 14.12 24.83 -16.82
C LEU A 230 15.04 24.06 -17.77
N THR A 231 15.89 23.20 -17.22
CA THR A 231 16.72 22.28 -18.00
C THR A 231 15.89 21.09 -18.52
N PRO A 232 16.36 20.34 -19.55
CA PRO A 232 15.71 19.10 -19.98
C PRO A 232 15.55 18.06 -18.86
N ALA A 233 16.44 18.06 -17.87
CA ALA A 233 16.32 17.21 -16.69
C ALA A 233 15.18 17.67 -15.76
N ASP A 234 15.00 18.98 -15.59
CA ASP A 234 13.87 19.53 -14.81
C ASP A 234 12.53 19.22 -15.48
N TRP A 235 12.46 19.32 -16.81
CA TRP A 235 11.29 18.90 -17.59
C TRP A 235 10.98 17.41 -17.44
N ALA A 236 12.01 16.55 -17.41
CA ALA A 236 11.83 15.12 -17.15
C ALA A 236 11.22 14.87 -15.76
N MET A 237 11.73 15.54 -14.73
CA MET A 237 11.22 15.46 -13.35
C MET A 237 9.76 15.94 -13.25
N ILE A 238 9.46 17.09 -13.84
CA ILE A 238 8.11 17.65 -13.85
C ILE A 238 7.15 16.69 -14.57
N GLY A 239 7.56 16.15 -15.72
CA GLY A 239 6.80 15.15 -16.47
C GLY A 239 6.53 13.88 -15.65
N ALA A 240 7.52 13.41 -14.88
CA ALA A 240 7.36 12.27 -13.97
C ALA A 240 6.32 12.56 -12.87
N GLY A 241 6.38 13.73 -12.24
CA GLY A 241 5.42 14.11 -11.20
C GLY A 241 3.97 14.21 -11.72
N TYR A 242 3.78 14.82 -12.89
CA TYR A 242 2.45 14.84 -13.53
C TYR A 242 1.96 13.45 -13.93
N TRP A 243 2.83 12.61 -14.48
CA TRP A 243 2.49 11.24 -14.87
C TRP A 243 1.97 10.43 -13.68
N GLN A 244 2.66 10.54 -12.55
CA GLN A 244 2.31 9.83 -11.31
C GLN A 244 1.03 10.36 -10.67
N SER A 245 0.76 11.65 -10.84
CA SER A 245 -0.50 12.28 -10.42
C SER A 245 -1.67 12.00 -11.38
N GLY A 246 -1.48 11.19 -12.43
CA GLY A 246 -2.50 10.93 -13.45
C GLY A 246 -2.78 12.12 -14.39
N LEU A 247 -1.97 13.18 -14.33
CA LEU A 247 -2.08 14.38 -15.15
C LEU A 247 -1.40 14.19 -16.50
N TYR A 248 -1.83 13.17 -17.26
CA TYR A 248 -1.15 12.70 -18.48
C TYR A 248 -1.01 13.77 -19.55
N GLU A 249 -1.95 14.70 -19.65
CA GLU A 249 -1.86 15.81 -20.60
C GLU A 249 -0.74 16.81 -20.29
N LYS A 250 -0.55 17.12 -19.00
CA LYS A 250 0.58 17.94 -18.56
C LYS A 250 1.89 17.17 -18.71
N ALA A 251 1.85 15.88 -18.40
CA ALA A 251 3.02 15.00 -18.47
C ALA A 251 3.62 14.92 -19.88
N TYR A 252 2.83 14.63 -20.92
CA TYR A 252 3.40 14.52 -22.27
C TYR A 252 3.96 15.86 -22.78
N LYS A 253 3.35 16.99 -22.44
CA LYS A 253 3.87 18.32 -22.79
C LYS A 253 5.24 18.58 -22.15
N ALA A 254 5.42 18.16 -20.90
CA ALA A 254 6.71 18.24 -20.21
C ALA A 254 7.74 17.29 -20.84
N TYR A 255 7.36 16.03 -21.12
CA TYR A 255 8.26 15.06 -21.76
C TYR A 255 8.72 15.47 -23.17
N ALA A 256 7.92 16.27 -23.89
CA ALA A 256 8.33 16.83 -25.18
C ALA A 256 9.56 17.75 -25.09
N LYS A 257 9.85 18.30 -23.90
CA LYS A 257 10.99 19.19 -23.61
C LYS A 257 12.08 18.50 -22.78
N ALA A 258 11.86 17.24 -22.40
CA ALA A 258 12.74 16.50 -21.51
C ALA A 258 13.97 15.94 -22.22
N THR A 259 14.97 15.51 -21.44
CA THR A 259 16.10 14.72 -21.95
C THR A 259 15.59 13.50 -22.72
N PRO A 260 16.03 13.27 -23.97
CA PRO A 260 15.56 12.12 -24.75
C PRO A 260 16.01 10.78 -24.15
N SER A 261 15.07 9.89 -23.88
CA SER A 261 15.33 8.48 -23.58
C SER A 261 14.16 7.60 -24.06
N PRO A 262 14.33 6.26 -24.11
CA PRO A 262 13.24 5.34 -24.42
C PRO A 262 12.01 5.54 -23.51
N GLU A 263 12.22 5.74 -22.21
CA GLU A 263 11.15 5.93 -21.22
C GLU A 263 10.35 7.21 -21.50
N GLN A 264 11.02 8.35 -21.68
CA GLN A 264 10.33 9.60 -21.96
C GLN A 264 9.64 9.56 -23.33
N ALA A 265 10.24 8.95 -24.34
CA ALA A 265 9.62 8.77 -25.66
C ALA A 265 8.35 7.91 -25.60
N TYR A 266 8.38 6.82 -24.82
CA TYR A 266 7.19 6.00 -24.58
C TYR A 266 6.12 6.74 -23.79
N ARG A 267 6.47 7.41 -22.70
CA ARG A 267 5.51 8.18 -21.89
C ARG A 267 4.90 9.35 -22.66
N TYR A 268 5.68 10.00 -23.52
CA TYR A 268 5.17 10.99 -24.47
C TYR A 268 4.10 10.40 -25.40
N ALA A 269 4.43 9.30 -26.10
CA ALA A 269 3.50 8.63 -27.02
C ALA A 269 2.25 8.11 -26.31
N ARG A 270 2.41 7.52 -25.11
CA ARG A 270 1.31 7.01 -24.31
C ARG A 270 0.44 8.11 -23.74
N GLY A 271 1.01 9.23 -23.32
CA GLY A 271 0.25 10.40 -22.88
C GLY A 271 -0.63 10.97 -24.00
N LEU A 272 -0.11 11.04 -25.24
CA LEU A 272 -0.90 11.40 -26.42
C LEU A 272 -2.05 10.42 -26.67
N GLN A 273 -1.79 9.11 -26.56
CA GLN A 273 -2.82 8.09 -26.75
C GLN A 273 -3.93 8.20 -25.69
N ILE A 274 -3.58 8.40 -24.43
CA ILE A 274 -4.54 8.60 -23.33
C ILE A 274 -5.36 9.88 -23.57
N ALA A 275 -4.72 10.94 -24.06
CA ALA A 275 -5.37 12.19 -24.47
C ALA A 275 -6.16 12.08 -25.80
N LYS A 276 -6.34 10.86 -26.35
CA LYS A 276 -7.07 10.55 -27.59
C LYS A 276 -6.52 11.24 -28.85
N LYS A 277 -5.27 11.70 -28.83
CA LYS A 277 -4.54 12.24 -29.99
C LYS A 277 -3.91 11.10 -30.80
N LEU A 278 -4.77 10.27 -31.38
CA LEU A 278 -4.36 8.98 -31.97
C LEU A 278 -3.37 9.11 -33.14
N PRO A 279 -3.53 10.07 -34.09
CA PRO A 279 -2.54 10.25 -35.16
C PRO A 279 -1.15 10.58 -34.62
N GLU A 280 -1.06 11.52 -33.67
CA GLU A 280 0.21 11.95 -33.06
C GLU A 280 0.82 10.84 -32.20
N ALA A 281 -0.01 10.09 -31.47
CA ALA A 281 0.43 8.93 -30.71
C ALA A 281 1.03 7.85 -31.62
N ARG A 282 0.41 7.59 -32.78
CA ARG A 282 0.92 6.64 -33.79
C ARG A 282 2.30 7.06 -34.28
N THR A 283 2.45 8.32 -34.67
CA THR A 283 3.74 8.88 -35.11
C THR A 283 4.79 8.83 -34.01
N ALA A 284 4.40 9.14 -32.77
CA ALA A 284 5.30 9.10 -31.62
C ALA A 284 5.78 7.68 -31.29
N TYR A 285 4.90 6.68 -31.33
CA TYR A 285 5.29 5.27 -31.17
C TYR A 285 6.21 4.80 -32.29
N GLN A 286 5.90 5.15 -33.55
CA GLN A 286 6.77 4.82 -34.68
C GLN A 286 8.17 5.46 -34.53
N LYS A 287 8.25 6.69 -34.02
CA LYS A 287 9.51 7.35 -33.70
C LYS A 287 10.28 6.63 -32.60
N LEU A 288 9.63 6.27 -31.48
CA LEU A 288 10.23 5.45 -30.41
C LEU A 288 10.84 4.16 -30.99
N ILE A 289 10.05 3.43 -31.78
CA ILE A 289 10.45 2.15 -32.38
C ILE A 289 11.66 2.31 -33.34
N LYS A 290 11.71 3.43 -34.08
CA LYS A 290 12.82 3.74 -34.99
C LYS A 290 14.08 4.15 -34.25
N THR A 291 13.95 4.99 -33.22
CA THR A 291 15.08 5.56 -32.48
C THR A 291 15.69 4.58 -31.48
N TYR A 292 14.85 3.75 -30.84
CA TYR A 292 15.27 2.85 -29.77
C TYR A 292 14.82 1.39 -30.03
N PRO A 293 15.20 0.78 -31.17
CA PRO A 293 14.58 -0.46 -31.67
C PRO A 293 14.72 -1.67 -30.76
N GLN A 294 15.66 -1.67 -29.80
CA GLN A 294 15.94 -2.75 -28.86
C GLN A 294 15.62 -2.40 -27.40
N ALA A 295 15.09 -1.20 -27.13
CA ALA A 295 14.74 -0.81 -25.76
C ALA A 295 13.49 -1.56 -25.28
N PRO A 296 13.38 -1.92 -23.99
CA PRO A 296 12.18 -2.55 -23.44
C PRO A 296 10.88 -1.79 -23.73
N GLU A 297 10.95 -0.45 -23.70
CA GLU A 297 9.85 0.44 -24.00
C GLU A 297 9.35 0.34 -25.44
N THR A 298 10.20 -0.10 -26.38
CA THR A 298 9.80 -0.36 -27.76
C THR A 298 8.86 -1.56 -27.86
N GLY A 299 9.04 -2.60 -27.04
CA GLY A 299 8.07 -3.70 -26.93
C GLY A 299 6.70 -3.20 -26.46
N LEU A 300 6.68 -2.36 -25.42
CA LEU A 300 5.46 -1.70 -24.94
C LEU A 300 4.85 -0.79 -26.03
N GLY A 301 5.69 -0.01 -26.71
CA GLY A 301 5.28 0.87 -27.79
C GLY A 301 4.64 0.12 -28.95
N LEU A 302 5.20 -1.02 -29.37
CA LEU A 302 4.63 -1.88 -30.40
C LEU A 302 3.26 -2.44 -29.98
N LEU A 303 3.12 -2.87 -28.72
CA LEU A 303 1.84 -3.39 -28.21
C LEU A 303 0.76 -2.31 -28.22
N ARG A 304 1.09 -1.10 -27.75
CA ARG A 304 0.16 0.05 -27.76
C ARG A 304 -0.14 0.52 -29.17
N LEU A 305 0.83 0.50 -30.07
CA LEU A 305 0.66 0.85 -31.47
C LEU A 305 -0.28 -0.15 -32.18
N ALA A 306 -0.16 -1.45 -31.90
CA ALA A 306 -1.07 -2.47 -32.44
C ALA A 306 -2.53 -2.21 -32.05
N GLN A 307 -2.79 -1.75 -30.83
CA GLN A 307 -4.14 -1.42 -30.34
C GLN A 307 -4.82 -0.26 -31.09
N ILE A 308 -4.05 0.63 -31.73
CA ILE A 308 -4.55 1.82 -32.41
C ILE A 308 -4.28 1.80 -33.93
N SER A 309 -3.92 0.62 -34.45
CA SER A 309 -3.62 0.40 -35.87
C SER A 309 -4.62 -0.56 -36.49
N PRO A 310 -4.83 -0.52 -37.82
CA PRO A 310 -5.64 -1.52 -38.51
C PRO A 310 -5.12 -2.95 -38.28
N ASN A 311 -6.03 -3.94 -38.30
CA ASN A 311 -5.71 -5.34 -37.95
C ASN A 311 -4.47 -5.91 -38.67
N ARG A 312 -4.30 -5.60 -39.96
CA ARG A 312 -3.15 -6.07 -40.75
C ARG A 312 -1.82 -5.56 -40.18
N ASP A 313 -1.73 -4.26 -39.91
CA ASP A 313 -0.53 -3.63 -39.37
C ASP A 313 -0.30 -4.08 -37.92
N ALA A 314 -1.39 -4.22 -37.15
CA ALA A 314 -1.36 -4.72 -35.78
C ALA A 314 -0.71 -6.11 -35.70
N ILE A 315 -1.10 -7.05 -36.56
CA ILE A 315 -0.50 -8.40 -36.59
C ILE A 315 1.01 -8.33 -36.87
N ALA A 316 1.44 -7.48 -37.81
CA ALA A 316 2.87 -7.31 -38.11
C ALA A 316 3.66 -6.75 -36.92
N TYR A 317 3.08 -5.81 -36.17
CA TYR A 317 3.69 -5.30 -34.93
C TYR A 317 3.76 -6.38 -33.84
N LEU A 318 2.71 -7.17 -33.66
CA LEU A 318 2.67 -8.27 -32.69
C LEU A 318 3.69 -9.36 -33.03
N ASP A 319 3.84 -9.71 -34.30
CA ASP A 319 4.86 -10.66 -34.76
C ASP A 319 6.28 -10.16 -34.48
N ARG A 320 6.51 -8.84 -34.62
CA ARG A 320 7.77 -8.23 -34.24
C ARG A 320 8.03 -8.35 -32.73
N ILE A 321 7.00 -8.19 -31.89
CA ILE A 321 7.13 -8.38 -30.43
C ILE A 321 7.54 -9.81 -30.13
N VAL A 322 6.82 -10.80 -30.66
CA VAL A 322 7.12 -12.23 -30.44
C VAL A 322 8.56 -12.58 -30.85
N LYS A 323 9.07 -11.96 -31.92
CA LYS A 323 10.44 -12.21 -32.41
C LYS A 323 11.52 -11.49 -31.60
N GLN A 324 11.30 -10.26 -31.15
CA GLN A 324 12.35 -9.38 -30.63
C GLN A 324 12.28 -9.15 -29.11
N PHE A 325 11.12 -9.36 -28.50
CA PHE A 325 10.85 -9.04 -27.10
C PHE A 325 10.21 -10.25 -26.40
N PRO A 326 11.00 -11.29 -26.06
CA PRO A 326 10.49 -12.55 -25.51
C PRO A 326 9.69 -12.37 -24.22
N ASP A 327 10.04 -11.39 -23.38
CA ASP A 327 9.32 -11.08 -22.13
C ASP A 327 7.90 -10.56 -22.37
N ARG A 328 7.61 -10.06 -23.58
CA ARG A 328 6.32 -9.51 -24.02
C ARG A 328 5.63 -10.39 -25.07
N ALA A 329 6.26 -11.50 -25.43
CA ALA A 329 5.72 -12.42 -26.42
C ALA A 329 4.38 -13.04 -25.99
N PRO A 330 4.13 -13.40 -24.71
CA PRO A 330 2.83 -13.91 -24.27
C PRO A 330 1.67 -12.94 -24.56
N GLU A 331 1.80 -11.68 -24.12
CA GLU A 331 0.83 -10.60 -24.34
C GLU A 331 0.57 -10.38 -25.84
N ALA A 332 1.62 -10.44 -26.66
CA ALA A 332 1.51 -10.27 -28.10
C ALA A 332 0.81 -11.45 -28.79
N LEU A 333 1.10 -12.69 -28.37
CA LEU A 333 0.44 -13.89 -28.87
C LEU A 333 -1.04 -13.90 -28.51
N GLU A 334 -1.38 -13.50 -27.29
CA GLU A 334 -2.76 -13.39 -26.83
C GLU A 334 -3.54 -12.37 -27.68
N ALA A 335 -2.99 -11.16 -27.83
CA ALA A 335 -3.60 -10.11 -28.66
C ALA A 335 -3.74 -10.56 -30.11
N LYS A 336 -2.72 -11.24 -30.67
CA LYS A 336 -2.74 -11.75 -32.05
C LYS A 336 -3.82 -12.81 -32.21
N ALA A 337 -3.91 -13.77 -31.29
CA ALA A 337 -4.91 -14.84 -31.36
C ALA A 337 -6.33 -14.26 -31.33
N LYS A 338 -6.62 -13.33 -30.41
CA LYS A 338 -7.91 -12.62 -30.33
C LYS A 338 -8.28 -11.89 -31.62
N LEU A 339 -7.33 -11.21 -32.27
CA LEU A 339 -7.57 -10.55 -33.56
C LEU A 339 -7.88 -11.55 -34.68
N LEU A 340 -7.27 -12.72 -34.64
CA LEU A 340 -7.46 -13.78 -35.63
C LEU A 340 -8.76 -14.57 -35.41
N GLU A 341 -9.36 -14.60 -34.22
CA GLU A 341 -10.54 -15.43 -33.93
C GLU A 341 -11.71 -15.20 -34.90
N SER A 342 -11.93 -13.94 -35.32
CA SER A 342 -13.03 -13.57 -36.22
C SER A 342 -12.68 -13.69 -37.71
N THR A 343 -11.40 -13.78 -38.06
CA THR A 343 -10.92 -13.67 -39.45
C THR A 343 -10.24 -14.94 -39.97
N ASN A 344 -9.59 -15.71 -39.09
CA ASN A 344 -8.93 -16.97 -39.39
C ASN A 344 -8.83 -17.83 -38.12
N ALA A 345 -9.86 -18.64 -37.86
CA ALA A 345 -9.95 -19.50 -36.68
C ALA A 345 -8.80 -20.51 -36.56
N GLN A 346 -8.30 -21.03 -37.69
CA GLN A 346 -7.17 -21.98 -37.68
C GLN A 346 -5.89 -21.30 -37.22
N ALA A 347 -5.58 -20.11 -37.76
CA ALA A 347 -4.41 -19.33 -37.34
C ALA A 347 -4.53 -18.86 -35.88
N ALA A 348 -5.74 -18.51 -35.43
CA ALA A 348 -6.01 -18.20 -34.03
C ALA A 348 -5.69 -19.39 -33.12
N SER A 349 -6.20 -20.58 -33.46
CA SER A 349 -5.93 -21.82 -32.71
C SER A 349 -4.44 -22.17 -32.66
N GLN A 350 -3.72 -22.03 -33.78
CA GLN A 350 -2.27 -22.24 -33.82
C GLN A 350 -1.51 -21.23 -32.95
N THR A 351 -1.97 -19.97 -32.91
CA THR A 351 -1.38 -18.93 -32.06
C THR A 351 -1.60 -19.24 -30.58
N TRP A 352 -2.80 -19.68 -30.19
CA TRP A 352 -3.09 -20.15 -28.84
C TRP A 352 -2.25 -21.37 -28.43
N GLN A 353 -2.07 -22.35 -29.32
CA GLN A 353 -1.20 -23.50 -29.07
C GLN A 353 0.27 -23.06 -28.89
N THR A 354 0.72 -22.09 -29.68
CA THR A 354 2.08 -21.53 -29.53
C THR A 354 2.26 -20.89 -28.15
N LEU A 355 1.27 -20.12 -27.68
CA LEU A 355 1.28 -19.53 -26.34
C LEU A 355 1.37 -20.62 -25.25
N LEU A 356 0.51 -21.63 -25.32
CA LEU A 356 0.48 -22.71 -24.33
C LEU A 356 1.77 -23.55 -24.31
N ASN A 357 2.38 -23.80 -25.47
CA ASN A 357 3.56 -24.65 -25.58
C ASN A 357 4.86 -23.90 -25.22
N LYS A 358 5.02 -22.66 -25.68
CA LYS A 358 6.25 -21.89 -25.46
C LYS A 358 6.25 -21.10 -24.15
N TYR A 359 5.08 -20.66 -23.70
CA TYR A 359 4.92 -19.83 -22.51
C TYR A 359 3.88 -20.40 -21.54
N PRO A 360 3.97 -21.69 -21.16
CA PRO A 360 2.94 -22.36 -20.34
C PRO A 360 2.73 -21.72 -18.97
N LYS A 361 3.72 -20.96 -18.46
CA LYS A 361 3.71 -20.28 -17.16
C LYS A 361 3.33 -18.79 -17.22
N SER A 362 2.97 -18.28 -18.40
CA SER A 362 2.51 -16.90 -18.56
C SER A 362 1.07 -16.71 -18.07
N ASP A 363 0.73 -15.51 -17.60
CA ASP A 363 -0.64 -15.17 -17.19
C ASP A 363 -1.63 -15.31 -18.35
N GLU A 364 -1.21 -14.97 -19.57
CA GLU A 364 -2.03 -15.11 -20.77
C GLU A 364 -2.37 -16.58 -21.06
N ALA A 365 -1.44 -17.51 -20.78
CA ALA A 365 -1.72 -18.93 -20.87
C ALA A 365 -2.73 -19.39 -19.80
N ALA A 366 -2.66 -18.82 -18.59
CA ALA A 366 -3.64 -19.08 -17.53
C ALA A 366 -5.03 -18.57 -17.89
N ASP A 367 -5.11 -17.33 -18.39
CA ASP A 367 -6.35 -16.69 -18.83
C ASP A 367 -7.02 -17.46 -19.97
N TYR A 368 -6.25 -17.92 -20.95
CA TYR A 368 -6.78 -18.75 -22.03
C TYR A 368 -7.30 -20.09 -21.52
N ARG A 369 -6.54 -20.80 -20.66
CA ARG A 369 -6.99 -22.04 -20.03
C ARG A 369 -8.29 -21.84 -19.27
N TRP A 370 -8.39 -20.75 -18.51
CA TRP A 370 -9.57 -20.41 -17.75
C TRP A 370 -10.78 -20.12 -18.64
N LEU A 371 -10.58 -19.36 -19.73
CA LEU A 371 -11.62 -19.11 -20.72
C LEU A 371 -12.17 -20.41 -21.31
N MET A 372 -11.29 -21.35 -21.65
CA MET A 372 -11.70 -22.66 -22.18
C MET A 372 -12.41 -23.52 -21.14
N ALA A 373 -11.98 -23.46 -19.87
CA ALA A 373 -12.66 -24.12 -18.76
C ALA A 373 -14.08 -23.58 -18.56
N GLN A 374 -14.26 -22.26 -18.58
CA GLN A 374 -15.57 -21.63 -18.50
C GLN A 374 -16.50 -22.03 -19.65
N ARG A 375 -15.98 -22.05 -20.88
CA ARG A 375 -16.76 -22.47 -22.06
C ARG A 375 -17.25 -23.91 -21.92
N ALA A 376 -16.39 -24.82 -21.46
CA ALA A 376 -16.75 -26.22 -21.21
C ALA A 376 -17.76 -26.39 -20.07
N ALA A 377 -17.58 -25.68 -18.95
CA ALA A 377 -18.52 -25.71 -17.83
C ALA A 377 -19.90 -25.20 -18.25
N LYS A 378 -19.95 -24.12 -19.03
CA LYS A 378 -21.20 -23.54 -19.55
C LYS A 378 -21.95 -24.51 -20.49
N SER A 379 -21.23 -25.40 -21.18
CA SER A 379 -21.86 -26.46 -21.99
C SER A 379 -22.19 -27.73 -21.19
N GLY A 380 -21.99 -27.73 -19.86
CA GLY A 380 -22.22 -28.89 -18.99
C GLY A 380 -21.11 -29.94 -19.01
N ASP A 381 -20.01 -29.69 -19.74
CA ASP A 381 -18.87 -30.61 -19.82
C ASP A 381 -17.86 -30.31 -18.69
N TYR A 382 -18.23 -30.73 -17.48
CA TYR A 382 -17.43 -30.51 -16.27
C TYR A 382 -16.10 -31.26 -16.31
N ALA A 383 -16.02 -32.40 -17.01
CA ALA A 383 -14.78 -33.15 -17.17
C ALA A 383 -13.76 -32.33 -17.95
N LYS A 384 -14.16 -31.73 -19.07
CA LYS A 384 -13.30 -30.85 -19.87
C LYS A 384 -13.01 -29.53 -19.16
N ALA A 385 -13.97 -28.97 -18.44
CA ALA A 385 -13.75 -27.78 -17.62
C ALA A 385 -12.63 -28.00 -16.58
N TRP A 386 -12.74 -29.11 -15.85
CA TRP A 386 -11.75 -29.55 -14.87
C TRP A 386 -10.35 -29.76 -15.49
N GLN A 387 -10.27 -30.42 -16.65
CA GLN A 387 -9.01 -30.63 -17.38
C GLN A 387 -8.35 -29.32 -17.82
N TRP A 388 -9.12 -28.33 -18.28
CA TRP A 388 -8.57 -27.04 -18.70
C TRP A 388 -8.06 -26.21 -17.52
N ALA A 389 -8.75 -26.26 -16.37
CA ALA A 389 -8.42 -25.41 -15.22
C ALA A 389 -7.31 -25.99 -14.33
N GLN A 390 -7.18 -27.31 -14.20
CA GLN A 390 -6.17 -27.95 -13.34
C GLN A 390 -4.74 -27.43 -13.56
N PRO A 391 -4.24 -27.27 -14.81
CA PRO A 391 -2.88 -26.81 -15.04
C PRO A 391 -2.62 -25.38 -14.55
N ILE A 392 -3.64 -24.56 -14.29
CA ILE A 392 -3.47 -23.19 -13.81
C ILE A 392 -2.84 -23.20 -12.41
N ALA A 393 -3.34 -24.03 -11.50
CA ALA A 393 -2.80 -24.14 -10.14
C ALA A 393 -1.33 -24.63 -10.11
N VAL A 394 -0.91 -25.40 -11.12
CA VAL A 394 0.43 -25.99 -11.18
C VAL A 394 1.41 -25.09 -11.93
N ASN A 395 1.02 -24.61 -13.11
CA ASN A 395 1.92 -23.86 -14.01
C ASN A 395 1.89 -22.35 -13.75
N ASN A 396 0.80 -21.85 -13.20
CA ASN A 396 0.53 -20.42 -13.04
C ASN A 396 0.10 -20.07 -11.60
N PRO A 397 0.78 -20.59 -10.55
CA PRO A 397 0.30 -20.44 -9.19
C PRO A 397 0.24 -18.96 -8.74
N ASP A 398 1.04 -18.06 -9.31
CA ASP A 398 1.01 -16.64 -8.91
C ASP A 398 0.08 -15.78 -9.78
N SER A 399 -0.64 -16.39 -10.72
CA SER A 399 -1.59 -15.70 -11.60
C SER A 399 -2.81 -15.19 -10.83
N GLN A 400 -3.36 -14.05 -11.27
CA GLN A 400 -4.58 -13.49 -10.66
C GLN A 400 -5.77 -14.46 -10.70
N ILE A 401 -5.81 -15.36 -11.69
CA ILE A 401 -6.90 -16.32 -11.85
C ILE A 401 -6.71 -17.63 -11.09
N ALA A 402 -5.50 -17.89 -10.58
CA ALA A 402 -5.15 -19.12 -9.88
C ALA A 402 -6.08 -19.48 -8.70
N PRO A 403 -6.39 -18.57 -7.74
CA PRO A 403 -7.30 -18.91 -6.63
C PRO A 403 -8.70 -19.31 -7.11
N LYS A 404 -9.21 -18.61 -8.12
CA LYS A 404 -10.51 -18.91 -8.72
C LYS A 404 -10.51 -20.27 -9.41
N ALA A 405 -9.50 -20.51 -10.24
CA ALA A 405 -9.36 -21.75 -10.98
C ALA A 405 -9.23 -22.96 -10.04
N ALA A 406 -8.42 -22.85 -8.99
CA ALA A 406 -8.23 -23.91 -8.00
C ALA A 406 -9.54 -24.25 -7.25
N PHE A 407 -10.31 -23.23 -6.85
CA PHE A 407 -11.62 -23.46 -6.25
C PHE A 407 -12.60 -24.15 -7.20
N TRP A 408 -12.71 -23.68 -8.44
CA TRP A 408 -13.62 -24.28 -9.43
C TRP A 408 -13.20 -25.68 -9.86
N VAL A 409 -11.90 -26.00 -9.88
CA VAL A 409 -11.40 -27.37 -10.00
C VAL A 409 -11.99 -28.25 -8.90
N GLY A 410 -12.05 -27.76 -7.66
CA GLY A 410 -12.69 -28.48 -6.57
C GLY A 410 -14.20 -28.67 -6.75
N LYS A 411 -14.93 -27.62 -7.14
CA LYS A 411 -16.37 -27.67 -7.41
C LYS A 411 -16.71 -28.64 -8.53
N TRP A 412 -15.99 -28.59 -9.65
CA TRP A 412 -16.22 -29.52 -10.76
C TRP A 412 -15.80 -30.95 -10.40
N ALA A 413 -14.77 -31.14 -9.58
CA ALA A 413 -14.44 -32.46 -9.03
C ALA A 413 -15.61 -33.03 -8.19
N GLN A 414 -16.26 -32.22 -7.33
CA GLN A 414 -17.46 -32.65 -6.60
C GLN A 414 -18.59 -33.07 -7.55
N LYS A 415 -18.87 -32.28 -8.59
CA LYS A 415 -19.90 -32.64 -9.60
C LYS A 415 -19.58 -33.93 -10.36
N LEU A 416 -18.30 -34.31 -10.45
CA LEU A 416 -17.83 -35.54 -11.07
C LEU A 416 -17.71 -36.72 -10.07
N GLY A 417 -18.08 -36.55 -8.80
CA GLY A 417 -17.93 -37.57 -7.75
C GLY A 417 -16.49 -37.77 -7.25
N LYS A 418 -15.56 -36.89 -7.63
CA LYS A 418 -14.13 -36.92 -7.30
C LYS A 418 -13.85 -36.20 -5.98
N ASN A 419 -14.35 -36.76 -4.88
CA ASN A 419 -14.34 -36.08 -3.58
C ASN A 419 -12.92 -35.85 -3.00
N GLN A 420 -11.97 -36.73 -3.29
CA GLN A 420 -10.59 -36.58 -2.81
C GLN A 420 -9.89 -35.42 -3.53
N GLU A 421 -10.03 -35.33 -4.85
CA GLU A 421 -9.49 -34.26 -5.67
C GLU A 421 -10.17 -32.93 -5.35
N ALA A 422 -11.47 -32.95 -5.03
CA ALA A 422 -12.17 -31.76 -4.52
C ALA A 422 -11.54 -31.24 -3.23
N LYS A 423 -11.36 -32.12 -2.24
CA LYS A 423 -10.72 -31.77 -0.97
C LYS A 423 -9.31 -31.22 -1.17
N GLN A 424 -8.51 -31.85 -2.04
CA GLN A 424 -7.15 -31.38 -2.37
C GLN A 424 -7.16 -29.98 -3.00
N ALA A 425 -8.07 -29.72 -3.93
CA ALA A 425 -8.18 -28.42 -4.58
C ALA A 425 -8.60 -27.30 -3.61
N PHE A 426 -9.53 -27.57 -2.70
CA PHE A 426 -9.93 -26.63 -1.65
C PHE A 426 -8.78 -26.37 -0.66
N THR A 427 -8.10 -27.42 -0.19
CA THR A 427 -6.92 -27.29 0.68
C THR A 427 -5.81 -26.47 0.01
N TYR A 428 -5.52 -26.73 -1.27
CA TYR A 428 -4.56 -25.96 -2.05
C TYR A 428 -4.95 -24.48 -2.14
N THR A 429 -6.24 -24.19 -2.36
CA THR A 429 -6.72 -22.81 -2.46
C THR A 429 -6.48 -22.05 -1.15
N ILE A 430 -6.73 -22.69 0.00
CA ILE A 430 -6.48 -22.10 1.32
C ILE A 430 -4.97 -21.93 1.56
N SER A 431 -4.15 -22.94 1.29
CA SER A 431 -2.72 -22.90 1.62
C SER A 431 -1.91 -21.98 0.69
N ARG A 432 -2.21 -21.98 -0.61
CA ARG A 432 -1.48 -21.19 -1.61
C ARG A 432 -2.05 -19.78 -1.81
N HIS A 433 -3.35 -19.60 -1.58
CA HIS A 433 -4.06 -18.34 -1.74
C HIS A 433 -4.87 -17.93 -0.50
N PRO A 434 -4.26 -17.94 0.70
CA PRO A 434 -4.97 -17.79 1.97
C PRO A 434 -5.81 -16.52 2.05
N HIS A 435 -5.42 -15.45 1.36
CA HIS A 435 -6.07 -14.14 1.43
C HIS A 435 -7.13 -13.90 0.34
N SER A 436 -7.52 -14.93 -0.40
CA SER A 436 -8.51 -14.82 -1.49
C SER A 436 -9.93 -15.11 -1.00
N TYR A 437 -10.93 -14.52 -1.66
CA TYR A 437 -12.34 -14.90 -1.51
C TYR A 437 -12.55 -16.42 -1.68
N TYR A 438 -11.83 -17.02 -2.62
CA TYR A 438 -11.91 -18.45 -2.92
C TYR A 438 -11.32 -19.34 -1.82
N ALA A 439 -10.41 -18.82 -0.98
CA ALA A 439 -9.96 -19.53 0.21
C ALA A 439 -11.07 -19.61 1.27
N TRP A 440 -11.85 -18.54 1.47
CA TRP A 440 -13.04 -18.60 2.33
C TRP A 440 -14.06 -19.62 1.83
N ARG A 441 -14.41 -19.55 0.54
CA ARG A 441 -15.32 -20.53 -0.07
C ARG A 441 -14.82 -21.96 0.07
N SER A 442 -13.52 -22.17 -0.09
CA SER A 442 -12.88 -23.47 0.15
C SER A 442 -12.98 -23.91 1.60
N ALA A 443 -12.77 -23.01 2.57
CA ALA A 443 -12.90 -23.31 4.00
C ALA A 443 -14.34 -23.73 4.37
N VAL A 444 -15.34 -23.03 3.83
CA VAL A 444 -16.76 -23.41 3.96
C VAL A 444 -17.01 -24.82 3.41
N LEU A 445 -16.53 -25.14 2.21
CA LEU A 445 -16.73 -26.47 1.59
C LEU A 445 -15.93 -27.59 2.27
N LEU A 446 -14.89 -27.25 3.02
CA LEU A 446 -14.17 -28.18 3.90
C LEU A 446 -14.82 -28.32 5.28
N GLY A 447 -15.91 -27.60 5.55
CA GLY A 447 -16.65 -27.67 6.81
C GLY A 447 -16.03 -26.89 7.96
N TRP A 448 -15.24 -25.84 7.68
CA TRP A 448 -14.70 -24.97 8.73
C TRP A 448 -15.80 -24.10 9.31
N ASP A 449 -15.75 -23.82 10.61
CA ASP A 449 -16.68 -22.90 11.27
C ASP A 449 -16.26 -21.44 11.04
N VAL A 450 -16.50 -20.97 9.81
CA VAL A 450 -16.08 -19.64 9.33
C VAL A 450 -17.26 -18.80 8.82
N GLY A 451 -18.49 -19.26 9.04
CA GLY A 451 -19.70 -18.69 8.46
C GLY A 451 -19.80 -18.88 6.93
N ASP A 452 -20.98 -19.26 6.46
CA ASP A 452 -21.37 -19.30 5.04
C ASP A 452 -22.35 -18.16 4.74
N PHE A 453 -22.76 -17.97 3.49
CA PHE A 453 -23.72 -16.94 3.08
C PHE A 453 -25.01 -16.91 3.88
N THR A 454 -25.46 -18.03 4.44
CA THR A 454 -26.67 -18.12 5.26
C THR A 454 -26.43 -18.09 6.77
N THR A 455 -25.18 -18.29 7.22
CA THR A 455 -24.85 -18.43 8.65
C THR A 455 -23.92 -17.35 9.17
N VAL A 456 -23.20 -16.64 8.28
CA VAL A 456 -22.23 -15.60 8.65
C VAL A 456 -22.88 -14.46 9.43
N ARG A 457 -24.16 -14.14 9.19
CA ARG A 457 -24.88 -13.12 9.96
C ARG A 457 -24.88 -13.43 11.47
N SER A 458 -25.17 -14.67 11.83
CA SER A 458 -25.29 -15.13 13.22
C SER A 458 -23.98 -15.65 13.81
N TYR A 459 -22.97 -15.89 12.98
CA TYR A 459 -21.64 -16.27 13.43
C TYR A 459 -20.98 -15.10 14.15
N ASN A 460 -20.60 -15.27 15.41
CA ASN A 460 -19.99 -14.21 16.23
C ASN A 460 -18.59 -14.64 16.71
N PRO A 461 -17.54 -14.42 15.91
CA PRO A 461 -16.19 -14.86 16.24
C PRO A 461 -15.59 -14.02 17.36
N THR A 462 -14.80 -14.65 18.23
CA THR A 462 -13.90 -13.93 19.14
C THR A 462 -12.89 -13.12 18.33
N THR A 463 -12.71 -11.84 18.65
CA THR A 463 -11.74 -10.96 17.99
C THR A 463 -10.73 -10.41 19.00
N VAL A 464 -9.44 -10.52 18.67
CA VAL A 464 -8.33 -10.02 19.50
C VAL A 464 -7.50 -9.03 18.69
N LYS A 465 -7.36 -7.81 19.21
CA LYS A 465 -6.47 -6.79 18.65
C LYS A 465 -5.10 -6.87 19.35
N PRO A 466 -3.97 -6.73 18.64
CA PRO A 466 -2.67 -6.61 19.28
C PRO A 466 -2.65 -5.47 20.31
N ALA A 467 -2.13 -5.77 21.51
CA ALA A 467 -2.08 -4.81 22.61
C ALA A 467 -1.02 -3.71 22.40
N THR A 468 0.08 -4.05 21.72
CA THR A 468 1.20 -3.16 21.45
C THR A 468 1.40 -2.90 19.96
N ARG A 469 2.09 -1.81 19.65
CA ARG A 469 2.48 -1.47 18.29
C ARG A 469 3.66 -2.36 17.88
N ASN A 470 3.60 -2.92 16.67
CA ASN A 470 4.71 -3.68 16.11
C ASN A 470 5.83 -2.76 15.63
N ASP A 471 7.07 -3.19 15.82
CA ASP A 471 8.22 -2.40 15.39
C ASP A 471 8.25 -2.17 13.86
N PRO A 472 8.47 -0.90 13.46
CA PRO A 472 8.76 -0.57 12.08
C PRO A 472 9.98 -1.37 11.56
N PRO A 473 9.90 -2.02 10.38
CA PRO A 473 11.01 -2.77 9.82
C PRO A 473 12.24 -1.94 9.43
N ALA A 474 12.08 -0.65 9.13
CA ALA A 474 13.18 0.26 8.76
C ALA A 474 13.28 1.47 9.71
N GLY A 475 14.40 2.21 9.60
CA GLY A 475 14.70 3.42 10.37
C GLY A 475 15.53 3.15 11.62
N SER A 476 15.96 4.24 12.28
CA SER A 476 16.81 4.19 13.47
C SER A 476 16.12 3.59 14.69
N GLU A 477 16.91 3.15 15.67
CA GLU A 477 16.36 2.81 16.99
C GLU A 477 15.69 4.00 17.68
N ALA A 478 16.14 5.23 17.42
CA ALA A 478 15.47 6.43 17.92
C ALA A 478 14.07 6.60 17.30
N PHE A 479 13.94 6.36 16.00
CA PHE A 479 12.65 6.36 15.31
C PHE A 479 11.72 5.28 15.87
N LYS A 480 12.20 4.02 15.96
CA LYS A 480 11.40 2.92 16.50
C LYS A 480 10.99 3.19 17.94
N GLU A 481 11.87 3.75 18.75
CA GLU A 481 11.57 4.09 20.13
C GLU A 481 10.49 5.17 20.24
N LEU A 482 10.60 6.27 19.48
CA LEU A 482 9.55 7.30 19.43
C LEU A 482 8.21 6.72 18.98
N TYR A 483 8.22 5.81 17.99
CA TYR A 483 7.01 5.15 17.51
C TYR A 483 6.37 4.22 18.56
N ARG A 484 7.19 3.43 19.29
CA ARG A 484 6.73 2.54 20.37
C ARG A 484 6.02 3.32 21.48
N ILE A 485 6.59 4.45 21.89
CA ILE A 485 6.04 5.27 23.00
C ILE A 485 4.90 6.21 22.59
N GLY A 486 4.48 6.19 21.32
CA GLY A 486 3.33 6.97 20.84
C GLY A 486 3.65 8.41 20.41
N GLU A 487 4.93 8.77 20.27
CA GLU A 487 5.38 10.10 19.80
C GLU A 487 5.38 10.18 18.26
N ASP A 488 4.20 9.95 17.68
CA ASP A 488 4.00 9.74 16.23
C ASP A 488 4.51 10.89 15.35
N THR A 489 4.40 12.14 15.83
CA THR A 489 4.83 13.30 15.05
C THR A 489 6.36 13.40 14.97
N ASP A 490 7.04 13.21 16.10
CA ASP A 490 8.50 13.26 16.15
C ASP A 490 9.11 12.02 15.47
N ALA A 491 8.52 10.84 15.68
CA ALA A 491 8.90 9.61 14.99
C ALA A 491 8.85 9.81 13.46
N TRP A 492 7.77 10.40 12.96
CA TRP A 492 7.61 10.65 11.54
C TRP A 492 8.61 11.65 10.97
N ASN A 493 8.77 12.79 11.63
CA ASN A 493 9.71 13.82 11.17
C ASN A 493 11.13 13.23 11.08
N LEU A 494 11.51 12.42 12.07
CA LEU A 494 12.78 11.71 12.07
C LEU A 494 12.87 10.70 10.94
N PHE A 495 11.86 9.84 10.75
CA PHE A 495 11.86 8.84 9.69
C PHE A 495 11.96 9.47 8.30
N GLN A 496 11.20 10.54 8.04
CA GLN A 496 11.30 11.28 6.78
C GLN A 496 12.70 11.87 6.56
N ALA A 497 13.37 12.28 7.63
CA ALA A 497 14.72 12.81 7.59
C ALA A 497 15.79 11.71 7.38
N GLU A 498 15.49 10.47 7.77
CA GLU A 498 16.35 9.30 7.57
C GLU A 498 16.26 8.71 6.16
N ILE A 499 15.17 8.96 5.42
CA ILE A 499 15.02 8.51 4.03
C ILE A 499 16.04 9.21 3.14
N VAL A 500 16.96 8.41 2.60
CA VAL A 500 18.05 8.89 1.74
C VAL A 500 17.54 9.30 0.37
N ASP A 501 16.74 8.41 -0.22
CA ASP A 501 16.23 8.57 -1.57
C ASP A 501 14.70 8.37 -1.62
N PRO A 502 13.90 9.44 -1.44
CA PRO A 502 12.45 9.34 -1.53
C PRO A 502 11.95 8.98 -2.94
N TRP A 503 12.86 8.90 -3.92
CA TRP A 503 12.56 8.49 -5.29
C TRP A 503 12.50 6.96 -5.43
N ASN A 504 13.23 6.23 -4.60
CA ASN A 504 13.39 4.79 -4.67
C ASN A 504 13.29 4.18 -3.27
N LEU A 505 12.10 4.25 -2.69
CA LEU A 505 11.85 3.69 -1.36
C LEU A 505 12.04 2.18 -1.37
N THR A 506 12.76 1.68 -0.38
CA THR A 506 12.80 0.25 -0.08
C THR A 506 11.40 -0.27 0.29
N VAL A 507 11.25 -1.60 0.30
CA VAL A 507 10.01 -2.26 0.73
C VAL A 507 9.62 -1.82 2.15
N ASP A 508 10.58 -1.82 3.06
CA ASP A 508 10.36 -1.50 4.47
C ASP A 508 10.09 -0.01 4.69
N GLU A 509 10.76 0.88 3.95
CA GLU A 509 10.48 2.31 4.05
C GLU A 509 9.07 2.65 3.57
N GLN A 510 8.65 2.12 2.42
CA GLN A 510 7.28 2.32 1.92
C GLN A 510 6.24 1.71 2.86
N PHE A 511 6.54 0.56 3.48
CA PHE A 511 5.68 -0.02 4.51
C PHE A 511 5.52 0.91 5.71
N ASN A 512 6.62 1.46 6.23
CA ASN A 512 6.61 2.44 7.33
C ASN A 512 5.77 3.68 6.99
N LEU A 513 5.92 4.24 5.77
CA LEU A 513 5.08 5.35 5.31
C LEU A 513 3.59 4.97 5.36
N GLY A 514 3.25 3.77 4.91
CA GLY A 514 1.89 3.24 4.97
C GLY A 514 1.35 3.17 6.39
N VAL A 515 2.10 2.56 7.31
CA VAL A 515 1.73 2.44 8.74
C VAL A 515 1.52 3.81 9.39
N TYR A 516 2.39 4.78 9.10
CA TYR A 516 2.23 6.13 9.62
C TYR A 516 0.96 6.82 9.12
N LYS A 517 0.62 6.66 7.84
CA LYS A 517 -0.64 7.18 7.30
C LYS A 517 -1.85 6.61 8.04
N LEU A 518 -1.82 5.32 8.41
CA LEU A 518 -2.87 4.69 9.21
C LEU A 518 -2.97 5.33 10.62
N SER A 519 -1.85 5.59 11.30
CA SER A 519 -1.89 6.18 12.65
C SER A 519 -2.48 7.60 12.68
N ARG A 520 -2.46 8.29 11.54
CA ARG A 520 -3.04 9.63 11.33
C ARG A 520 -4.49 9.59 10.81
N ASN A 521 -5.13 8.42 10.79
CA ASN A 521 -6.44 8.18 10.17
C ASN A 521 -6.49 8.46 8.66
N GLN A 522 -5.35 8.56 7.97
CA GLN A 522 -5.27 8.66 6.50
C GLN A 522 -5.34 7.26 5.89
N ASN A 523 -6.41 6.53 6.23
CA ASN A 523 -6.51 5.08 6.08
C ASN A 523 -6.43 4.64 4.62
N LEU A 524 -7.11 5.35 3.71
CA LEU A 524 -7.08 5.06 2.28
C LEU A 524 -5.66 5.15 1.71
N GLU A 525 -4.93 6.22 2.03
CA GLU A 525 -3.56 6.42 1.56
C GLU A 525 -2.61 5.35 2.14
N GLY A 526 -2.72 5.08 3.44
CA GLY A 526 -1.90 4.08 4.13
C GLY A 526 -2.10 2.66 3.59
N ILE A 527 -3.36 2.22 3.43
CA ILE A 527 -3.69 0.92 2.84
C ILE A 527 -3.14 0.82 1.42
N ASN A 528 -3.29 1.88 0.61
CA ASN A 528 -2.79 1.88 -0.76
C ASN A 528 -1.27 1.77 -0.85
N LEU A 529 -0.53 2.45 0.02
CA LEU A 529 0.93 2.35 0.09
C LEU A 529 1.37 0.91 0.40
N ILE A 530 0.73 0.25 1.36
CA ILE A 530 1.07 -1.13 1.76
C ILE A 530 0.66 -2.13 0.68
N TRP A 531 -0.52 -1.94 0.07
CA TRP A 531 -1.03 -2.81 -0.99
C TRP A 531 -0.13 -2.79 -2.22
N ARG A 532 0.38 -1.62 -2.62
CA ARG A 532 1.28 -1.47 -3.78
C ARG A 532 2.64 -2.16 -3.61
N LEU A 533 3.02 -2.59 -2.40
CA LEU A 533 4.24 -3.38 -2.21
C LEU A 533 4.24 -4.70 -2.99
N ARG A 534 3.08 -5.20 -3.43
CA ARG A 534 2.99 -6.37 -4.31
C ARG A 534 3.43 -6.12 -5.75
N GLU A 535 3.57 -4.85 -6.15
CA GLU A 535 3.82 -4.42 -7.53
C GLU A 535 5.31 -4.11 -7.78
N ARG A 536 6.22 -4.79 -7.06
CA ARG A 536 7.67 -4.54 -7.15
C ARG A 536 8.27 -5.08 -8.45
N ASP A 537 9.09 -4.25 -9.07
CA ASP A 537 9.66 -4.50 -10.40
C ASP A 537 10.88 -5.42 -10.35
N THR A 538 11.75 -5.27 -9.35
CA THR A 538 13.00 -6.05 -9.25
C THR A 538 12.80 -7.37 -8.51
N PRO A 539 13.55 -8.45 -8.86
CA PRO A 539 13.53 -9.70 -8.11
C PRO A 539 13.84 -9.53 -6.62
N GLU A 540 14.78 -8.65 -6.28
CA GLU A 540 15.24 -8.38 -4.93
C GLU A 540 14.13 -7.74 -4.07
N GLU A 541 13.45 -6.71 -4.62
CA GLU A 541 12.32 -6.09 -3.93
C GLU A 541 11.11 -7.02 -3.81
N ARG A 542 10.85 -7.86 -4.82
CA ARG A 542 9.80 -8.89 -4.71
C ARG A 542 10.09 -9.86 -3.59
N GLU A 543 11.35 -10.24 -3.40
CA GLU A 543 11.73 -11.14 -2.31
C GLU A 543 11.63 -10.45 -0.95
N ALA A 544 12.11 -9.20 -0.84
CA ALA A 544 11.93 -8.40 0.38
C ALA A 544 10.45 -8.24 0.76
N TRP A 545 9.56 -8.01 -0.22
CA TRP A 545 8.12 -7.96 0.03
C TRP A 545 7.55 -9.30 0.50
N LYS A 546 7.99 -10.43 -0.09
CA LYS A 546 7.56 -11.76 0.38
C LYS A 546 7.97 -12.01 1.82
N VAL A 547 9.20 -11.65 2.20
CA VAL A 547 9.69 -11.77 3.58
C VAL A 547 8.84 -10.90 4.52
N LEU A 548 8.61 -9.63 4.19
CA LEU A 548 7.79 -8.73 5.00
C LEU A 548 6.36 -9.28 5.20
N ARG A 549 5.77 -9.87 4.16
CA ARG A 549 4.42 -10.43 4.17
C ARG A 549 4.27 -11.71 5.00
N GLN A 550 5.37 -12.37 5.36
CA GLN A 550 5.34 -13.50 6.30
C GLN A 550 5.09 -13.06 7.75
N ASN A 551 5.27 -11.76 8.05
CA ASN A 551 5.04 -11.21 9.38
C ASN A 551 3.61 -10.69 9.53
N ASP A 552 2.96 -11.03 10.66
CA ASP A 552 1.60 -10.59 10.99
C ASP A 552 1.43 -9.06 10.96
N LYS A 553 2.49 -8.29 11.23
CA LYS A 553 2.46 -6.82 11.18
C LYS A 553 2.07 -6.29 9.81
N TYR A 554 2.48 -6.96 8.73
CA TYR A 554 2.11 -6.59 7.38
C TYR A 554 0.58 -6.67 7.19
N TRP A 555 -0.01 -7.76 7.68
CA TRP A 555 -1.44 -8.04 7.53
C TRP A 555 -2.31 -7.16 8.40
N HIS A 556 -1.91 -6.91 9.65
CA HIS A 556 -2.59 -5.95 10.53
C HIS A 556 -2.59 -4.53 9.94
N ALA A 557 -1.50 -4.13 9.27
CA ALA A 557 -1.43 -2.83 8.61
C ALA A 557 -2.22 -2.80 7.29
N LEU A 558 -2.22 -3.88 6.51
CA LEU A 558 -3.01 -3.95 5.28
C LEU A 558 -4.52 -4.05 5.56
N PHE A 559 -4.92 -4.71 6.64
CA PHE A 559 -6.30 -4.85 7.12
C PHE A 559 -6.45 -4.25 8.54
N PRO A 560 -6.38 -2.92 8.66
CA PRO A 560 -6.52 -2.27 9.96
C PRO A 560 -7.96 -2.38 10.45
N PHE A 561 -8.16 -2.33 11.76
CA PHE A 561 -9.47 -2.37 12.40
C PHE A 561 -9.72 -1.09 13.23
N PRO A 562 -9.84 0.09 12.57
CA PRO A 562 -10.20 1.33 13.23
C PRO A 562 -11.68 1.31 13.65
N TYR A 563 -12.06 2.17 14.59
CA TYR A 563 -13.43 2.23 15.14
C TYR A 563 -13.90 0.90 15.77
N TYR A 564 -12.96 0.09 16.28
CA TYR A 564 -13.19 -1.25 16.83
C TYR A 564 -14.39 -1.31 17.79
N ASN A 565 -14.40 -0.47 18.84
CA ASN A 565 -15.47 -0.48 19.85
C ASN A 565 -16.83 -0.10 19.25
N THR A 566 -16.91 1.02 18.50
CA THR A 566 -18.13 1.45 17.80
C THR A 566 -18.67 0.35 16.87
N ILE A 567 -17.80 -0.32 16.11
CA ILE A 567 -18.22 -1.41 15.21
C ILE A 567 -18.78 -2.58 16.01
N LEU A 568 -18.10 -3.01 17.09
CA LEU A 568 -18.57 -4.12 17.93
C LEU A 568 -19.93 -3.81 18.57
N GLU A 569 -20.11 -2.60 19.08
CA GLU A 569 -21.34 -2.13 19.72
C GLU A 569 -22.52 -2.17 18.73
N TRP A 570 -22.43 -1.46 17.60
CA TRP A 570 -23.52 -1.42 16.63
C TRP A 570 -23.76 -2.76 15.93
N SER A 571 -22.73 -3.58 15.75
CA SER A 571 -22.90 -4.94 15.22
C SER A 571 -23.69 -5.82 16.18
N LYS A 572 -23.38 -5.74 17.48
CA LYS A 572 -24.11 -6.46 18.53
C LYS A 572 -25.57 -6.03 18.59
N ASP A 573 -25.84 -4.73 18.58
CA ASP A 573 -27.20 -4.16 18.62
C ASP A 573 -28.07 -4.59 17.44
N ARG A 574 -27.45 -4.87 16.28
CA ARG A 574 -28.12 -5.29 15.04
C ARG A 574 -28.06 -6.79 14.78
N GLN A 575 -27.47 -7.58 15.69
CA GLN A 575 -27.22 -9.01 15.48
C GLN A 575 -26.52 -9.29 14.14
N LEU A 576 -25.45 -8.52 13.89
CA LEU A 576 -24.59 -8.63 12.72
C LEU A 576 -23.22 -9.13 13.16
N ASN A 577 -22.55 -9.85 12.27
CA ASN A 577 -21.16 -10.20 12.45
C ASN A 577 -20.27 -8.95 12.34
N PRO A 578 -19.46 -8.63 13.37
CA PRO A 578 -18.66 -7.41 13.37
C PRO A 578 -17.56 -7.39 12.31
N LEU A 579 -17.01 -8.56 11.95
CA LEU A 579 -16.00 -8.65 10.89
C LEU A 579 -16.62 -8.47 9.50
N LEU A 580 -17.88 -8.89 9.29
CA LEU A 580 -18.62 -8.59 8.06
C LEU A 580 -18.90 -7.09 7.92
N VAL A 581 -19.30 -6.43 9.01
CA VAL A 581 -19.48 -4.97 9.05
C VAL A 581 -18.15 -4.25 8.73
N THR A 582 -17.06 -4.68 9.36
CA THR A 582 -15.71 -4.15 9.12
C THR A 582 -15.28 -4.34 7.67
N ALA A 583 -15.55 -5.51 7.09
CA ALA A 583 -15.24 -5.84 5.71
C ALA A 583 -16.03 -4.99 4.71
N LEU A 584 -17.28 -4.67 5.02
CA LEU A 584 -18.11 -3.76 4.24
C LEU A 584 -17.56 -2.33 4.32
N ILE A 585 -17.28 -1.80 5.51
CA ILE A 585 -16.65 -0.46 5.69
C ILE A 585 -15.35 -0.37 4.89
N ARG A 586 -14.51 -1.40 4.95
CA ARG A 586 -13.25 -1.47 4.18
C ARG A 586 -13.50 -1.34 2.69
N GLN A 587 -14.50 -2.05 2.16
CA GLN A 587 -14.83 -1.99 0.74
C GLN A 587 -15.37 -0.62 0.33
N GLU A 588 -16.22 -0.03 1.16
CA GLU A 588 -16.90 1.23 0.89
C GLU A 588 -15.97 2.45 0.96
N SER A 589 -15.19 2.58 2.03
CA SER A 589 -14.45 3.80 2.34
C SER A 589 -12.97 3.58 2.60
N ARG A 590 -12.53 2.33 2.85
CA ARG A 590 -11.22 2.03 3.42
C ARG A 590 -11.02 2.81 4.73
N PHE A 591 -12.10 2.98 5.49
CA PHE A 591 -12.15 3.68 6.78
C PHE A 591 -11.90 5.19 6.72
N GLU A 592 -12.07 5.80 5.55
CA GLU A 592 -11.99 7.26 5.39
C GLU A 592 -13.35 7.90 5.72
N LYS A 593 -13.45 8.58 6.86
CA LYS A 593 -14.74 9.08 7.40
C LYS A 593 -15.31 10.26 6.62
N GLU A 594 -14.48 10.98 5.88
CA GLU A 594 -14.89 12.18 5.13
C GLU A 594 -15.09 11.90 3.63
N ILE A 595 -14.87 10.65 3.19
CA ILE A 595 -14.91 10.30 1.76
C ILE A 595 -16.31 10.47 1.18
N ARG A 596 -16.36 11.02 -0.04
CA ARG A 596 -17.59 11.22 -0.81
C ARG A 596 -17.43 10.59 -2.18
N SER A 597 -18.40 9.78 -2.59
CA SER A 597 -18.43 9.22 -3.94
C SER A 597 -18.86 10.28 -4.98
N PRO A 598 -18.56 10.09 -6.26
CA PRO A 598 -19.02 10.98 -7.34
C PRO A 598 -20.55 11.12 -7.42
N VAL A 599 -21.28 10.10 -6.96
CA VAL A 599 -22.76 10.08 -6.93
C VAL A 599 -23.36 10.55 -5.60
N GLY A 600 -22.52 10.95 -4.64
CA GLY A 600 -22.93 11.63 -3.40
C GLY A 600 -23.05 10.74 -2.16
N ALA A 601 -22.61 9.48 -2.20
CA ALA A 601 -22.52 8.62 -1.01
C ALA A 601 -21.45 9.15 -0.03
N VAL A 602 -21.67 9.02 1.28
CA VAL A 602 -20.85 9.70 2.31
C VAL A 602 -20.37 8.76 3.41
N GLY A 603 -19.10 8.93 3.80
CA GLY A 603 -18.52 8.38 5.02
C GLY A 603 -18.19 6.89 4.98
N LEU A 604 -18.04 6.30 6.17
CA LEU A 604 -17.46 4.97 6.38
C LEU A 604 -18.17 3.83 5.64
N MET A 605 -19.50 3.83 5.67
CA MET A 605 -20.37 2.83 5.04
C MET A 605 -21.08 3.37 3.79
N GLN A 606 -20.57 4.49 3.23
CA GLN A 606 -21.04 5.14 1.99
C GLN A 606 -22.56 5.26 1.91
N ILE A 607 -23.15 5.91 2.92
CA ILE A 607 -24.60 6.11 2.99
C ILE A 607 -25.00 7.25 2.06
N MET A 608 -25.99 7.01 1.20
CA MET A 608 -26.61 8.06 0.40
C MET A 608 -27.39 9.02 1.31
N PRO A 609 -27.37 10.35 1.07
CA PRO A 609 -28.10 11.31 1.88
C PRO A 609 -29.60 10.98 2.07
N ASP A 610 -30.27 10.53 1.01
CA ASP A 610 -31.69 10.15 1.08
C ASP A 610 -31.92 8.84 1.84
N THR A 611 -31.00 7.88 1.74
CA THR A 611 -31.01 6.69 2.61
C THR A 611 -30.80 7.10 4.07
N GLY A 612 -29.91 8.04 4.35
CA GLY A 612 -29.72 8.60 5.69
C GLY A 612 -31.01 9.24 6.24
N LYS A 613 -31.73 10.03 5.44
CA LYS A 613 -33.02 10.62 5.83
C LYS A 613 -34.07 9.54 6.11
N TYR A 614 -34.13 8.52 5.27
CA TYR A 614 -35.02 7.38 5.46
C TYR A 614 -34.72 6.66 6.78
N ILE A 615 -33.45 6.38 7.08
CA ILE A 615 -33.03 5.75 8.34
C ILE A 615 -33.38 6.64 9.52
N ALA A 616 -33.05 7.92 9.47
CA ALA A 616 -33.38 8.91 10.51
C ALA A 616 -34.88 8.97 10.83
N GLY A 617 -35.73 8.86 9.81
CA GLY A 617 -37.18 8.78 9.98
C GLY A 617 -37.64 7.50 10.70
N ASN A 618 -36.97 6.38 10.46
CA ASN A 618 -37.27 5.09 11.09
C ASN A 618 -36.69 4.93 12.50
N THR A 619 -35.54 5.57 12.79
CA THR A 619 -34.86 5.46 14.09
C THR A 619 -35.21 6.61 15.04
N GLY A 620 -35.81 7.70 14.55
CA GLY A 620 -36.06 8.91 15.32
C GLY A 620 -34.83 9.81 15.50
N ASN A 621 -33.66 9.43 14.99
CA ASN A 621 -32.45 10.26 15.06
C ASN A 621 -32.46 11.33 13.96
N LYS A 622 -33.04 12.50 14.28
CA LYS A 622 -33.15 13.63 13.34
C LYS A 622 -31.89 14.50 13.23
N SER A 623 -30.94 14.36 14.15
CA SER A 623 -29.71 15.16 14.20
C SER A 623 -28.50 14.25 14.05
N TYR A 624 -28.08 14.01 12.80
CA TYR A 624 -26.97 13.14 12.47
C TYR A 624 -26.00 13.81 11.48
N SER A 625 -24.76 13.36 11.48
CA SER A 625 -23.76 13.70 10.47
C SER A 625 -23.19 12.45 9.79
N LEU A 626 -23.33 12.35 8.47
CA LEU A 626 -22.78 11.20 7.71
C LEU A 626 -21.25 11.16 7.69
N THR A 627 -20.55 12.22 8.10
CA THR A 627 -19.08 12.21 8.28
C THR A 627 -18.65 11.92 9.72
N ASN A 628 -19.59 11.90 10.67
CA ASN A 628 -19.33 11.42 12.02
C ASN A 628 -19.28 9.88 12.00
N PRO A 629 -18.17 9.25 12.45
CA PRO A 629 -18.04 7.80 12.45
C PRO A 629 -19.17 7.05 13.18
N GLU A 630 -19.61 7.56 14.33
CA GLU A 630 -20.63 6.94 15.18
C GLU A 630 -21.97 6.89 14.45
N ASP A 631 -22.45 8.05 13.97
CA ASP A 631 -23.69 8.15 13.21
C ASP A 631 -23.66 7.30 11.94
N ASN A 632 -22.54 7.32 11.21
CA ASN A 632 -22.42 6.61 9.94
C ASN A 632 -22.43 5.09 10.12
N ILE A 633 -21.73 4.57 11.15
CA ILE A 633 -21.72 3.14 11.48
C ILE A 633 -23.11 2.70 11.99
N MET A 634 -23.75 3.49 12.85
CA MET A 634 -25.13 3.24 13.30
C MET A 634 -26.09 3.12 12.11
N MET A 635 -26.03 4.08 11.17
CA MET A 635 -26.91 4.10 10.01
C MET A 635 -26.61 2.95 9.03
N GLY A 636 -25.33 2.68 8.75
CA GLY A 636 -24.97 1.62 7.83
C GLY A 636 -25.25 0.23 8.37
N THR A 637 -25.04 -0.01 9.67
CA THR A 637 -25.43 -1.28 10.30
C THR A 637 -26.95 -1.46 10.33
N TRP A 638 -27.72 -0.40 10.56
CA TRP A 638 -29.19 -0.44 10.40
C TRP A 638 -29.58 -0.83 8.98
N TYR A 639 -28.95 -0.22 7.96
CA TYR A 639 -29.29 -0.53 6.56
C TYR A 639 -28.87 -1.94 6.16
N LEU A 640 -27.75 -2.43 6.65
CA LEU A 640 -27.31 -3.81 6.44
C LEU A 640 -28.25 -4.81 7.10
N ASP A 641 -28.75 -4.54 8.31
CA ASP A 641 -29.79 -5.35 8.97
C ASP A 641 -31.08 -5.35 8.13
N TYR A 642 -31.53 -4.18 7.67
CA TYR A 642 -32.68 -4.04 6.79
C TYR A 642 -32.57 -4.90 5.53
N THR A 643 -31.42 -4.90 4.84
CA THR A 643 -31.23 -5.73 3.66
C THR A 643 -31.20 -7.22 4.00
N HIS A 644 -30.60 -7.64 5.12
CA HIS A 644 -30.70 -9.03 5.57
C HIS A 644 -32.14 -9.44 5.86
N GLY A 645 -32.94 -8.58 6.49
CA GLY A 645 -34.37 -8.82 6.75
C GLY A 645 -35.17 -9.09 5.48
N LYS A 646 -34.85 -8.42 4.36
CA LYS A 646 -35.50 -8.65 3.05
C LYS A 646 -35.18 -10.01 2.43
N PHE A 647 -34.07 -10.63 2.80
CA PHE A 647 -33.60 -11.89 2.21
C PHE A 647 -33.45 -13.01 3.24
N ALA A 648 -34.31 -13.03 4.26
CA ALA A 648 -34.37 -14.08 5.28
C ALA A 648 -33.01 -14.36 5.94
N GLY A 649 -32.23 -13.32 6.20
CA GLY A 649 -30.91 -13.43 6.84
C GLY A 649 -29.77 -13.87 5.91
N ASN A 650 -30.02 -14.08 4.61
CA ASN A 650 -28.97 -14.45 3.67
C ASN A 650 -28.03 -13.26 3.35
N SER A 651 -26.79 -13.37 3.82
CA SER A 651 -25.76 -12.33 3.69
C SER A 651 -25.26 -12.13 2.26
N LEU A 652 -25.31 -13.14 1.38
CA LEU A 652 -24.99 -12.94 -0.04
C LEU A 652 -25.92 -11.88 -0.64
N PHE A 653 -27.23 -12.08 -0.47
CA PHE A 653 -28.23 -11.16 -1.01
C PHE A 653 -28.24 -9.83 -0.29
N ALA A 654 -28.01 -9.81 1.02
CA ALA A 654 -27.94 -8.58 1.79
C ALA A 654 -26.79 -7.67 1.33
N VAL A 655 -25.59 -8.24 1.18
CA VAL A 655 -24.40 -7.53 0.68
C VAL A 655 -24.59 -7.09 -0.77
N ALA A 656 -25.12 -7.96 -1.63
CA ALA A 656 -25.45 -7.61 -3.02
C ALA A 656 -26.47 -6.46 -3.08
N SER A 657 -27.45 -6.45 -2.18
CA SER A 657 -28.49 -5.41 -2.12
C SER A 657 -28.02 -4.10 -1.52
N TYR A 658 -26.99 -4.15 -0.66
CA TYR A 658 -26.35 -2.96 -0.15
C TYR A 658 -25.74 -2.14 -1.31
N ASN A 659 -25.08 -2.82 -2.25
CA ASN A 659 -24.47 -2.20 -3.44
C ASN A 659 -25.49 -1.91 -4.57
N ALA A 660 -26.32 -2.87 -4.95
CA ALA A 660 -27.16 -2.78 -6.16
C ALA A 660 -28.64 -2.45 -5.88
N GLY A 661 -29.03 -2.37 -4.60
CA GLY A 661 -30.42 -2.20 -4.18
C GLY A 661 -31.21 -3.51 -4.13
N PRO A 662 -32.15 -3.68 -3.17
CA PRO A 662 -32.96 -4.89 -3.03
C PRO A 662 -33.79 -5.26 -4.27
N GLY A 663 -34.21 -4.27 -5.05
CA GLY A 663 -35.00 -4.48 -6.26
C GLY A 663 -34.22 -5.20 -7.36
N ALA A 664 -32.93 -4.90 -7.53
CA ALA A 664 -32.08 -5.58 -8.51
C ALA A 664 -31.86 -7.04 -8.12
N VAL A 665 -31.52 -7.29 -6.85
CA VAL A 665 -31.26 -8.64 -6.32
C VAL A 665 -32.51 -9.52 -6.38
N SER A 666 -33.69 -8.96 -6.09
CA SER A 666 -34.97 -9.68 -6.21
C SER A 666 -35.21 -10.17 -7.64
N LYS A 667 -34.89 -9.37 -8.66
CA LYS A 667 -34.98 -9.77 -10.08
C LYS A 667 -33.99 -10.88 -10.42
N TRP A 668 -32.77 -10.83 -9.89
CA TRP A 668 -31.78 -11.89 -10.14
C TRP A 668 -32.18 -13.21 -9.51
N LYS A 669 -32.71 -13.18 -8.28
CA LYS A 669 -33.23 -14.38 -7.60
C LYS A 669 -34.40 -15.02 -8.35
N GLN A 670 -35.20 -14.24 -9.08
CA GLN A 670 -36.26 -14.77 -9.94
C GLN A 670 -35.73 -15.32 -11.27
N ARG A 671 -34.61 -14.78 -11.78
CA ARG A 671 -34.07 -15.10 -13.10
C ARG A 671 -33.09 -16.28 -13.10
N PHE A 672 -32.31 -16.44 -12.04
CA PHE A 672 -31.23 -17.41 -11.95
C PHE A 672 -31.51 -18.44 -10.87
N ASP A 673 -31.07 -19.67 -11.12
CA ASP A 673 -31.10 -20.72 -10.10
C ASP A 673 -30.13 -20.39 -8.96
N PHE A 674 -30.58 -20.61 -7.72
CA PHE A 674 -29.83 -20.38 -6.49
C PHE A 674 -29.51 -21.69 -5.75
N SER A 675 -29.62 -22.84 -6.42
CA SER A 675 -29.24 -24.14 -5.87
C SER A 675 -27.76 -24.21 -5.44
N ASP A 676 -26.87 -23.54 -6.19
CA ASP A 676 -25.46 -23.35 -5.85
C ASP A 676 -25.14 -21.86 -5.74
N PRO A 677 -24.84 -21.33 -4.52
CA PRO A 677 -24.58 -19.91 -4.33
C PRO A 677 -23.31 -19.44 -5.05
N ASP A 678 -22.33 -20.32 -5.26
CA ASP A 678 -21.10 -19.96 -5.97
C ASP A 678 -21.36 -19.78 -7.47
N GLU A 679 -22.17 -20.68 -8.07
CA GLU A 679 -22.61 -20.54 -9.46
C GLU A 679 -23.52 -19.33 -9.65
N PHE A 680 -24.39 -19.03 -8.68
CA PHE A 680 -25.21 -17.82 -8.70
C PHE A 680 -24.34 -16.56 -8.77
N VAL A 681 -23.30 -16.45 -7.93
CA VAL A 681 -22.37 -15.31 -7.97
C VAL A 681 -21.69 -15.17 -9.33
N GLU A 682 -21.31 -16.28 -9.97
CA GLU A 682 -20.72 -16.24 -11.31
C GLU A 682 -21.68 -15.69 -12.37
N ASN A 683 -22.97 -15.97 -12.23
CA ASN A 683 -24.04 -15.60 -13.15
C ASN A 683 -24.60 -14.17 -12.96
N ILE A 684 -24.19 -13.46 -11.90
CA ILE A 684 -24.61 -12.06 -11.69
C ILE A 684 -24.17 -11.21 -12.90
N PRO A 685 -25.11 -10.56 -13.62
CA PRO A 685 -24.79 -9.82 -14.85
C PRO A 685 -23.90 -8.60 -14.61
N PHE A 686 -24.03 -7.98 -13.43
CA PHE A 686 -23.29 -6.79 -13.08
C PHE A 686 -21.93 -7.17 -12.50
N ARG A 687 -20.89 -7.00 -13.32
CA ARG A 687 -19.49 -7.25 -12.93
C ARG A 687 -19.09 -6.48 -11.67
N GLU A 688 -19.61 -5.27 -11.51
CA GLU A 688 -19.40 -4.44 -10.33
C GLU A 688 -19.93 -5.13 -9.06
N THR A 689 -21.20 -5.55 -9.06
CA THR A 689 -21.81 -6.20 -7.89
C THR A 689 -21.15 -7.55 -7.59
N LYS A 690 -20.78 -8.32 -8.62
CA LYS A 690 -20.00 -9.55 -8.44
C LYS A 690 -18.65 -9.27 -7.76
N GLY A 691 -17.90 -8.30 -8.27
CA GLY A 691 -16.62 -7.90 -7.67
C GLY A 691 -16.80 -7.34 -6.26
N TYR A 692 -17.91 -6.64 -5.99
CA TYR A 692 -18.25 -6.15 -4.66
C TYR A 692 -18.48 -7.29 -3.66
N ILE A 693 -19.25 -8.32 -4.04
CA ILE A 693 -19.47 -9.52 -3.22
C ILE A 693 -18.14 -10.22 -2.92
N GLU A 694 -17.35 -10.52 -3.96
CA GLU A 694 -16.05 -11.17 -3.80
C GLU A 694 -15.12 -10.34 -2.89
N SER A 695 -15.16 -9.01 -3.03
CA SER A 695 -14.33 -8.11 -2.21
C SER A 695 -14.77 -8.04 -0.76
N VAL A 696 -16.08 -7.92 -0.47
CA VAL A 696 -16.60 -7.87 0.90
C VAL A 696 -16.33 -9.20 1.62
N PHE A 697 -16.65 -10.34 1.02
CA PHE A 697 -16.44 -11.63 1.67
C PHE A 697 -14.95 -12.02 1.71
N GLY A 698 -14.17 -11.62 0.72
CA GLY A 698 -12.71 -11.72 0.78
C GLY A 698 -12.13 -10.88 1.93
N ASN A 699 -12.63 -9.65 2.13
CA ASN A 699 -12.24 -8.82 3.27
C ASN A 699 -12.66 -9.45 4.60
N TYR A 700 -13.89 -9.98 4.70
CA TYR A 700 -14.40 -10.69 5.89
C TYR A 700 -13.46 -11.82 6.28
N TRP A 701 -13.08 -12.65 5.31
CA TRP A 701 -12.16 -13.75 5.51
C TRP A 701 -10.78 -13.30 5.99
N ASN A 702 -10.23 -12.25 5.39
CA ASN A 702 -8.95 -11.69 5.83
C ASN A 702 -9.04 -11.14 7.26
N TYR A 703 -10.10 -10.42 7.62
CA TYR A 703 -10.32 -9.99 9.00
C TYR A 703 -10.46 -11.17 9.96
N LEU A 704 -11.17 -12.23 9.56
CA LEU A 704 -11.33 -13.43 10.37
C LEU A 704 -9.97 -14.11 10.62
N GLN A 705 -9.17 -14.31 9.56
CA GLN A 705 -7.82 -14.87 9.68
C GLN A 705 -6.87 -14.02 10.52
N ILE A 706 -7.02 -12.69 10.49
CA ILE A 706 -6.09 -11.78 11.16
C ILE A 706 -6.45 -11.59 12.62
N TYR A 707 -7.75 -11.57 12.98
CA TYR A 707 -8.20 -11.17 14.30
C TYR A 707 -8.86 -12.30 15.12
N ASN A 708 -9.13 -13.47 14.55
CA ASN A 708 -9.68 -14.62 15.29
C ASN A 708 -8.57 -15.66 15.60
N PRO A 709 -8.25 -15.91 16.89
CA PRO A 709 -7.18 -16.85 17.28
C PRO A 709 -7.39 -18.30 16.83
N GLU A 710 -8.63 -18.78 16.80
CA GLU A 710 -8.94 -20.17 16.41
C GLU A 710 -8.67 -20.40 14.92
N ILE A 711 -9.09 -19.45 14.08
CA ILE A 711 -8.81 -19.48 12.64
C ILE A 711 -7.32 -19.28 12.36
N GLN A 712 -6.62 -18.42 13.10
CA GLN A 712 -5.16 -18.30 12.99
C GLN A 712 -4.46 -19.64 13.21
N GLU A 713 -4.84 -20.36 14.26
CA GLU A 713 -4.29 -21.67 14.59
C GLU A 713 -4.63 -22.71 13.51
N GLN A 714 -5.87 -22.71 13.01
CA GLN A 714 -6.28 -23.60 11.93
C GLN A 714 -5.52 -23.31 10.62
N MET A 715 -5.27 -22.04 10.31
CA MET A 715 -4.44 -21.64 9.17
C MET A 715 -2.99 -22.10 9.34
N LYS A 716 -2.39 -21.98 10.53
CA LYS A 716 -1.02 -22.47 10.79
C LYS A 716 -0.89 -23.96 10.50
N ARG A 717 -1.88 -24.78 10.88
CA ARG A 717 -1.90 -26.23 10.62
C ARG A 717 -1.98 -26.57 9.14
N ILE A 718 -2.71 -25.79 8.34
CA ILE A 718 -2.87 -26.07 6.91
C ILE A 718 -1.68 -25.58 6.08
N THR A 719 -0.99 -24.52 6.54
CA THR A 719 0.18 -23.96 5.84
C THR A 719 1.49 -24.66 6.23
N ASN A 720 1.58 -25.21 7.45
CA ASN A 720 2.72 -25.96 7.96
C ASN A 720 2.28 -27.36 8.44
N PRO A 721 1.95 -28.30 7.53
CA PRO A 721 1.62 -29.66 7.93
C PRO A 721 2.85 -30.33 8.55
N SER A 722 2.67 -30.87 9.76
CA SER A 722 3.71 -31.58 10.54
C SER A 722 4.25 -32.82 9.83
#